data_AF-A0A916FCR7-F1
#
_entry.id   AF-A0A916FCR7-F1
#
_cell.length_a   1.000
_cell.length_b   1.000
_cell.length_c   1.000
_cell.angle_alpha   90.00
_cell.angle_beta   90.00
_cell.angle_gamma   90.00
#
_symmetry.space_group_name_H-M   'P 1'
#
loop_
_entity.id
_entity.type
_entity.pdbx_description
1 polymer ?
#
loop_
_entity_poly.entity_id
_entity_poly.type
_entity_poly.pdbx_seq_one_letter_code
_entity_poly.pdbx_strand_id
1 'polypeptide(L)'
;MLSRTIVIRLMGMLGLGLLLTLASRPSPAPKLAAALTGSDTVMSVPNVSAAVYLPLVLRNVNVDVVTPPDGIASWSAPIAVSPWDGSIWVVNPDAGSVSVVAADTFLKEAEIVIGQEPWALAISPDGHSIYVIDRAAGALVVIAAASHQVRARVLLGPEPIAIALSPTGAKAYVTISSMSEVVVIDTHRLEVVAHIPVDVRPYAIAVTDDGDGDDADERIYITYLQSFLRPGGVEATDDGRQGRVTVLNAATNAIHTTMTLSPDKHGFPSSLSGIALIDDRAWVPHVRAAPDLPNTLTRIVFAAVAVLDLNQAVEDFPARLLLNDQSIFGSPVNNPVAAIPARDGQTLYVVLAGSDLIEVIDVAEHDQPRLIKFLPTGKNPRGLALSADGKRGYVMNYLSRSITVLDLERLELITEVVVAAETLDPEVLRGKIFFNTAANPRLSQGSWISCASCHLDDGTDDVTWMFPDGARQTPALWNAAQTLPWHWSAALDESQDVESTIQLIQHGLGLATGIDPPLLGAPQAGRAADLDALAAFLERGIRAPAAPSPKGDITYGRSLFQSTGCASCHGGPAWTISATAGPAGTLDPDGNGMVDAVLRNVGTLNPRDVRGATGFDPPSLLNVGLTAPYLHDGSLPTLEALLASGHPDPHSHGNGLDDEERAALNAFLRSIGSDTPPIDTH
;
A
#
# COMPACT_ATOMS: atom_id res chain seq x y z
N MET A 1 26.97 34.65 -12.29
CA MET A 1 25.94 35.63 -11.86
C MET A 1 24.59 35.00 -12.12
N LEU A 2 24.04 34.30 -11.13
CA LEU A 2 22.75 33.62 -11.19
C LEU A 2 21.68 34.56 -10.65
N SER A 3 20.67 34.86 -11.46
CA SER A 3 19.51 35.67 -11.07
C SER A 3 18.58 34.80 -10.24
N ARG A 4 18.60 34.95 -8.91
CA ARG A 4 17.60 34.35 -8.03
C ARG A 4 16.30 35.16 -8.10
N THR A 5 15.24 34.54 -8.57
CA THR A 5 13.89 35.11 -8.56
C THR A 5 13.34 35.05 -7.13
N ILE A 6 13.18 36.19 -6.48
CA ILE A 6 12.59 36.30 -5.14
C ILE A 6 11.08 36.45 -5.31
N VAL A 7 10.31 35.46 -4.86
CA VAL A 7 8.85 35.57 -4.77
C VAL A 7 8.50 36.23 -3.45
N ILE A 8 7.98 37.46 -3.50
CA ILE A 8 7.54 38.22 -2.33
C ILE A 8 6.00 38.13 -2.27
N ARG A 9 5.44 37.44 -1.26
CA ARG A 9 4.01 37.48 -0.95
C ARG A 9 3.75 38.43 0.23
N LEU A 10 2.93 39.46 -0.02
CA LEU A 10 2.42 40.39 1.00
C LEU A 10 1.12 39.83 1.60
N MET A 11 1.12 39.42 2.87
CA MET A 11 -0.09 39.14 3.63
C MET A 11 -0.77 40.47 4.03
N GLY A 12 -1.89 40.78 3.39
CA GLY A 12 -2.72 41.93 3.74
C GLY A 12 -3.71 41.60 4.85
N MET A 13 -3.43 42.04 6.08
CA MET A 13 -4.44 42.27 7.12
C MET A 13 -5.04 43.66 6.93
N LEU A 14 -6.27 43.76 6.42
CA LEU A 14 -7.11 44.96 6.55
C LEU A 14 -8.58 44.56 6.69
N GLY A 15 -8.98 44.33 7.94
CA GLY A 15 -10.37 44.40 8.34
C GLY A 15 -10.71 45.82 8.78
N LEU A 16 -11.67 46.47 8.10
CA LEU A 16 -12.59 47.43 8.70
C LEU A 16 -13.77 47.66 7.73
N GLY A 17 -14.88 46.98 8.00
CA GLY A 17 -16.16 47.26 7.34
C GLY A 17 -16.81 48.50 7.97
N LEU A 18 -17.09 49.51 7.17
CA LEU A 18 -17.98 50.62 7.54
C LEU A 18 -19.18 50.60 6.61
N LEU A 19 -20.35 50.27 7.17
CA LEU A 19 -21.66 50.42 6.54
C LEU A 19 -21.96 51.90 6.30
N LEU A 20 -22.36 52.25 5.08
CA LEU A 20 -23.18 53.43 4.80
C LEU A 20 -24.13 53.11 3.65
N THR A 21 -25.40 52.92 4.00
CA THR A 21 -26.55 52.89 3.09
C THR A 21 -26.87 54.31 2.64
N LEU A 22 -27.08 54.53 1.34
CA LEU A 22 -27.95 55.60 0.82
C LEU A 22 -28.52 55.18 -0.55
N ALA A 23 -29.84 55.14 -0.61
CA ALA A 23 -30.63 54.89 -1.81
C ALA A 23 -30.82 56.19 -2.63
N SER A 24 -30.81 56.10 -3.96
CA SER A 24 -31.86 56.68 -4.83
C SER A 24 -31.56 56.46 -6.33
N ARG A 25 -32.66 56.40 -7.09
CA ARG A 25 -32.86 55.95 -8.47
C ARG A 25 -32.32 56.90 -9.56
N PRO A 26 -32.26 56.45 -10.84
CA PRO A 26 -31.58 57.13 -11.95
C PRO A 26 -32.52 57.98 -12.82
N SER A 27 -31.97 58.96 -13.56
CA SER A 27 -32.52 59.58 -14.80
C SER A 27 -31.56 60.66 -15.37
N PRO A 28 -31.64 61.05 -16.67
CA PRO A 28 -30.52 60.88 -17.60
C PRO A 28 -29.86 62.18 -18.12
N ALA A 29 -28.76 62.00 -18.86
CA ALA A 29 -27.91 62.99 -19.53
C ALA A 29 -28.64 64.02 -20.41
N PRO A 30 -27.96 65.14 -20.77
CA PRO A 30 -27.39 65.14 -22.13
C PRO A 30 -26.02 65.84 -22.32
N LYS A 31 -25.24 65.24 -23.23
CA LYS A 31 -24.39 65.81 -24.30
C LYS A 31 -23.65 67.13 -24.08
N LEU A 32 -22.31 67.05 -24.07
CA LEU A 32 -21.37 68.13 -24.36
C LEU A 32 -21.08 68.21 -25.87
N ALA A 33 -21.11 69.41 -26.46
CA ALA A 33 -20.47 69.72 -27.74
C ALA A 33 -19.90 71.16 -27.71
N ALA A 34 -18.59 71.23 -27.96
CA ALA A 34 -17.74 72.31 -28.50
C ALA A 34 -18.21 73.78 -28.45
N ALA A 35 -17.33 74.67 -27.91
CA ALA A 35 -16.48 75.57 -28.73
C ALA A 35 -15.79 76.64 -27.83
N LEU A 36 -14.50 76.85 -28.09
CA LEU A 36 -13.66 77.90 -27.53
C LEU A 36 -14.00 79.27 -28.13
N THR A 37 -14.02 80.33 -27.31
CA THR A 37 -13.39 81.66 -27.55
C THR A 37 -13.63 82.61 -26.37
N GLY A 38 -12.59 83.31 -25.89
CA GLY A 38 -12.75 84.66 -25.30
C GLY A 38 -12.30 84.88 -23.85
N SER A 39 -11.04 85.30 -23.70
CA SER A 39 -10.42 86.24 -22.73
C SER A 39 -11.10 86.64 -21.39
N ASP A 40 -10.28 86.48 -20.34
CA ASP A 40 -10.05 87.34 -19.17
C ASP A 40 -11.17 87.59 -18.13
N THR A 41 -11.04 86.96 -16.96
CA THR A 41 -10.79 87.65 -15.66
C THR A 41 -10.53 86.66 -14.52
N VAL A 42 -9.64 87.07 -13.61
CA VAL A 42 -9.01 86.29 -12.54
C VAL A 42 -9.94 86.08 -11.34
N MET A 43 -10.05 84.84 -10.85
CA MET A 43 -10.24 84.56 -9.43
C MET A 43 -9.52 83.26 -9.05
N SER A 44 -8.47 83.41 -8.25
CA SER A 44 -7.62 82.34 -7.75
C SER A 44 -8.36 81.52 -6.67
N VAL A 45 -8.59 80.24 -6.95
CA VAL A 45 -8.85 79.22 -5.92
C VAL A 45 -7.57 78.40 -5.79
N PRO A 46 -6.93 78.31 -4.62
CA PRO A 46 -5.79 77.43 -4.45
C PRO A 46 -6.29 75.98 -4.49
N ASN A 47 -6.01 75.27 -5.58
CA ASN A 47 -6.03 73.80 -5.55
C ASN A 47 -4.90 73.34 -4.64
N VAL A 48 -5.22 73.09 -3.38
CA VAL A 48 -4.39 72.26 -2.50
C VAL A 48 -4.44 70.84 -3.07
N SER A 49 -3.50 70.52 -3.95
CA SER A 49 -3.18 69.13 -4.24
C SER A 49 -2.49 68.58 -2.99
N ALA A 50 -3.27 68.02 -2.08
CA ALA A 50 -2.73 67.24 -0.97
C ALA A 50 -2.15 65.95 -1.58
N ALA A 51 -0.86 65.98 -1.89
CA ALA A 51 -0.09 64.76 -2.04
C ALA A 51 -0.03 64.11 -0.64
N VAL A 52 -0.89 63.13 -0.41
CA VAL A 52 -0.77 62.26 0.76
C VAL A 52 0.44 61.36 0.50
N TYR A 53 1.61 61.79 0.97
CA TYR A 53 2.73 60.90 1.16
C TYR A 53 2.39 60.01 2.36
N LEU A 54 1.85 58.82 2.11
CA LEU A 54 1.93 57.77 3.11
C LEU A 54 3.41 57.37 3.19
N PRO A 55 4.09 57.54 4.34
CA PRO A 55 5.37 56.90 4.53
C PRO A 55 5.14 55.40 4.40
N LEU A 56 5.75 54.77 3.40
CA LEU A 56 5.87 53.32 3.38
C LEU A 56 6.75 52.96 4.56
N VAL A 57 6.13 52.67 5.71
CA VAL A 57 6.82 52.08 6.85
C VAL A 57 7.14 50.66 6.40
N LEU A 58 8.31 50.48 5.80
CA LEU A 58 8.97 49.17 5.73
C LEU A 58 9.24 48.77 7.18
N ARG A 59 8.27 48.12 7.81
CA ARG A 59 8.59 47.24 8.91
C ARG A 59 9.51 46.20 8.31
N ASN A 60 10.67 45.98 8.92
CA ASN A 60 11.43 44.76 8.68
C ASN A 60 10.49 43.60 9.02
N VAL A 61 9.83 43.06 8.01
CA VAL A 61 9.18 41.76 8.12
C VAL A 61 10.34 40.80 7.96
N ASN A 62 10.74 40.18 9.06
CA ASN A 62 11.49 38.94 8.97
C ASN A 62 10.55 37.97 8.27
N VAL A 63 10.74 37.80 6.96
CA VAL A 63 10.21 36.65 6.25
C VAL A 63 11.20 35.55 6.58
N ASP A 64 10.81 34.63 7.45
CA ASP A 64 11.56 33.41 7.63
C ASP A 64 11.52 32.70 6.27
N VAL A 65 12.65 32.74 5.56
CA VAL A 65 12.81 31.94 4.35
C VAL A 65 12.95 30.52 4.85
N VAL A 66 11.87 29.76 4.82
CA VAL A 66 11.91 28.31 5.02
C VAL A 66 12.73 27.76 3.86
N THR A 67 13.99 27.44 4.08
CA THR A 67 14.73 26.58 3.17
C THR A 67 14.28 25.15 3.44
N PRO A 68 14.04 24.33 2.40
CA PRO A 68 13.91 22.90 2.60
C PRO A 68 15.10 22.41 3.43
N PRO A 69 14.92 21.50 4.39
CA PRO A 69 16.06 20.98 5.12
C PRO A 69 16.88 20.10 4.17
N ASP A 70 18.17 20.39 4.06
CA ASP A 70 19.14 19.53 3.36
C ASP A 70 19.37 18.26 4.20
N GLY A 71 19.72 17.13 3.56
CA GLY A 71 20.05 15.88 4.27
C GLY A 71 18.82 15.11 4.78
N ILE A 72 17.70 15.15 4.04
CA ILE A 72 16.51 14.35 4.37
C ILE A 72 16.38 13.24 3.34
N ALA A 73 16.55 12.01 3.81
CA ALA A 73 16.26 10.82 3.02
C ALA A 73 14.87 10.87 2.36
N SER A 74 14.79 10.43 1.11
CA SER A 74 13.53 10.27 0.39
C SER A 74 12.98 8.86 0.65
N TRP A 75 11.70 8.73 0.93
CA TRP A 75 11.04 7.42 1.00
C TRP A 75 9.68 7.45 0.33
N SER A 76 9.24 6.28 -0.13
CA SER A 76 7.96 6.13 -0.77
C SER A 76 6.80 6.34 0.19
N ALA A 77 5.81 7.13 -0.23
CA ALA A 77 4.59 7.36 0.51
C ALA A 77 3.42 7.67 -0.45
N PRO A 78 2.16 7.48 -0.02
CA PRO A 78 0.99 7.87 -0.80
C PRO A 78 0.63 9.36 -0.63
N ILE A 79 1.33 10.07 0.26
CA ILE A 79 1.15 11.49 0.56
C ILE A 79 2.51 12.16 0.71
N ALA A 80 2.67 13.38 0.20
CA ALA A 80 3.87 14.18 0.36
C ALA A 80 3.55 15.67 0.52
N VAL A 81 4.46 16.40 1.15
CA VAL A 81 4.40 17.86 1.29
C VAL A 81 5.49 18.45 0.41
N SER A 82 5.17 19.53 -0.31
CA SER A 82 6.15 20.24 -1.12
C SER A 82 7.32 20.72 -0.24
N PRO A 83 8.57 20.77 -0.74
CA PRO A 83 9.75 21.13 0.05
C PRO A 83 9.70 22.48 0.81
N TRP A 84 8.78 23.37 0.42
CA TRP A 84 8.58 24.71 1.00
C TRP A 84 7.25 24.84 1.75
N ASP A 85 6.62 23.71 2.13
CA ASP A 85 5.34 23.63 2.85
C ASP A 85 4.20 24.45 2.23
N GLY A 86 4.17 24.58 0.89
CA GLY A 86 3.11 25.30 0.18
C GLY A 86 1.88 24.44 -0.11
N SER A 87 2.09 23.16 -0.41
CA SER A 87 1.03 22.24 -0.86
C SER A 87 1.27 20.81 -0.38
N ILE A 88 0.18 20.12 -0.09
CA ILE A 88 0.12 18.69 0.23
C ILE A 88 -0.46 17.97 -0.99
N TRP A 89 0.20 16.90 -1.41
CA TRP A 89 -0.19 16.07 -2.54
C TRP A 89 -0.50 14.66 -2.04
N VAL A 90 -1.65 14.11 -2.45
CA VAL A 90 -2.10 12.78 -2.00
C VAL A 90 -2.72 12.00 -3.15
N VAL A 91 -2.39 10.71 -3.26
CA VAL A 91 -3.03 9.81 -4.23
C VAL A 91 -4.40 9.35 -3.74
N ASN A 92 -5.32 9.12 -4.67
CA ASN A 92 -6.65 8.56 -4.40
C ASN A 92 -6.83 7.31 -5.27
N PRO A 93 -6.37 6.11 -4.82
CA PRO A 93 -6.34 4.91 -5.67
C PRO A 93 -7.72 4.56 -6.25
N ASP A 94 -8.75 4.48 -5.40
CA ASP A 94 -10.12 4.10 -5.82
C ASP A 94 -10.80 5.15 -6.72
N ALA A 95 -10.36 6.41 -6.65
CA ALA A 95 -10.89 7.50 -7.47
C ALA A 95 -10.07 7.72 -8.75
N GLY A 96 -8.92 7.06 -8.91
CA GLY A 96 -8.05 7.24 -10.07
C GLY A 96 -7.41 8.63 -10.17
N SER A 97 -7.30 9.37 -9.05
CA SER A 97 -6.92 10.78 -9.04
C SER A 97 -5.79 11.11 -8.04
N VAL A 98 -5.25 12.32 -8.13
CA VAL A 98 -4.35 12.93 -7.15
C VAL A 98 -4.91 14.28 -6.73
N SER A 99 -4.95 14.54 -5.45
CA SER A 99 -5.47 15.81 -4.91
C SER A 99 -4.35 16.69 -4.37
N VAL A 100 -4.55 18.01 -4.52
CA VAL A 100 -3.67 19.06 -4.02
C VAL A 100 -4.42 19.86 -2.96
N VAL A 101 -3.82 20.03 -1.80
CA VAL A 101 -4.37 20.79 -0.68
C VAL A 101 -3.37 21.86 -0.27
N ALA A 102 -3.82 23.11 -0.13
CA ALA A 102 -3.00 24.20 0.37
C ALA A 102 -2.62 23.94 1.84
N ALA A 103 -1.32 23.97 2.16
CA ALA A 103 -0.84 23.58 3.49
C ALA A 103 -1.08 24.65 4.59
N ASP A 104 -1.36 25.89 4.20
CA ASP A 104 -1.62 27.01 5.09
C ASP A 104 -3.10 27.12 5.50
N THR A 105 -4.00 26.83 4.55
CA THR A 105 -5.45 27.01 4.67
C THR A 105 -6.23 25.71 4.73
N PHE A 106 -5.60 24.58 4.38
CA PHE A 106 -6.20 23.25 4.31
C PHE A 106 -7.37 23.15 3.32
N LEU A 107 -7.37 23.99 2.28
CA LEU A 107 -8.35 23.96 1.21
C LEU A 107 -7.86 23.08 0.07
N LYS A 108 -8.72 22.19 -0.44
CA LYS A 108 -8.44 21.44 -1.67
C LYS A 108 -8.40 22.40 -2.86
N GLU A 109 -7.23 22.52 -3.48
CA GLU A 109 -6.99 23.39 -4.63
C GLU A 109 -7.37 22.70 -5.94
N ALA A 110 -7.08 21.40 -6.06
CA ALA A 110 -7.32 20.63 -7.27
C ALA A 110 -7.50 19.14 -6.97
N GLU A 111 -8.15 18.45 -7.91
CA GLU A 111 -8.17 17.01 -8.02
C GLU A 111 -7.92 16.65 -9.49
N ILE A 112 -6.83 15.94 -9.74
CA ILE A 112 -6.25 15.70 -11.05
C ILE A 112 -6.49 14.24 -11.40
N VAL A 113 -7.18 13.98 -12.51
CA VAL A 113 -7.41 12.61 -12.98
C VAL A 113 -6.11 12.04 -13.53
N ILE A 114 -5.68 10.90 -12.99
CA ILE A 114 -4.42 10.23 -13.34
C ILE A 114 -4.69 8.95 -14.14
N GLY A 115 -5.52 8.05 -13.65
CA GLY A 115 -5.71 6.76 -14.32
C GLY A 115 -6.36 5.73 -13.42
N GLN A 116 -5.90 4.49 -13.49
CA GLN A 116 -6.66 3.35 -12.96
C GLN A 116 -6.42 3.13 -11.46
N GLU A 117 -5.19 3.34 -10.95
CA GLU A 117 -4.88 3.15 -9.53
C GLU A 117 -3.60 3.90 -9.11
N PRO A 118 -3.63 5.23 -8.89
CA PRO A 118 -2.48 5.95 -8.36
C PRO A 118 -2.16 5.49 -6.93
N TRP A 119 -0.94 5.03 -6.67
CA TRP A 119 -0.59 4.30 -5.43
C TRP A 119 0.45 5.01 -4.55
N ALA A 120 1.46 5.61 -5.17
CA ALA A 120 2.52 6.34 -4.47
C ALA A 120 2.91 7.59 -5.26
N LEU A 121 3.47 8.59 -4.58
CA LEU A 121 4.01 9.77 -5.24
C LEU A 121 5.31 10.26 -4.60
N ALA A 122 6.09 11.02 -5.37
CA ALA A 122 7.26 11.75 -4.91
C ALA A 122 7.28 13.15 -5.54
N ILE A 123 7.81 14.12 -4.81
CA ILE A 123 7.93 15.52 -5.26
C ILE A 123 9.40 15.80 -5.54
N SER A 124 9.72 16.42 -6.68
CA SER A 124 11.09 16.82 -6.97
C SER A 124 11.64 17.77 -5.89
N PRO A 125 12.95 17.76 -5.59
CA PRO A 125 13.54 18.64 -4.59
C PRO A 125 13.30 20.15 -4.86
N ASP A 126 13.18 20.53 -6.13
CA ASP A 126 12.83 21.89 -6.54
C ASP A 126 11.33 22.23 -6.42
N GLY A 127 10.48 21.24 -6.09
CA GLY A 127 9.04 21.37 -5.95
C GLY A 127 8.25 21.53 -7.25
N HIS A 128 8.88 21.43 -8.42
CA HIS A 128 8.21 21.72 -9.71
C HIS A 128 7.50 20.52 -10.34
N SER A 129 7.90 19.31 -10.00
CA SER A 129 7.41 18.07 -10.62
C SER A 129 6.91 17.09 -9.56
N ILE A 130 5.75 16.49 -9.83
CA ILE A 130 5.18 15.42 -9.01
C ILE A 130 5.20 14.14 -9.84
N TYR A 131 5.85 13.13 -9.31
CA TYR A 131 5.98 11.81 -9.91
C TYR A 131 4.98 10.89 -9.23
N VAL A 132 4.04 10.32 -9.99
CA VAL A 132 2.95 9.51 -9.47
C VAL A 132 3.00 8.14 -10.11
N ILE A 133 3.03 7.09 -9.28
CA ILE A 133 2.92 5.72 -9.74
C ILE A 133 1.45 5.37 -9.95
N ASP A 134 1.07 5.08 -11.20
CA ASP A 134 -0.22 4.51 -11.57
C ASP A 134 -0.05 3.00 -11.71
N ARG A 135 -0.37 2.29 -10.63
CA ARG A 135 -0.08 0.87 -10.41
C ARG A 135 -0.76 -0.01 -11.46
N ALA A 136 -2.08 0.14 -11.61
CA ALA A 136 -2.86 -0.67 -12.54
C ALA A 136 -2.56 -0.33 -14.01
N ALA A 137 -2.17 0.92 -14.33
CA ALA A 137 -1.74 1.28 -15.69
C ALA A 137 -0.28 0.90 -16.00
N GLY A 138 0.50 0.48 -15.00
CA GLY A 138 1.90 0.11 -15.18
C GLY A 138 2.82 1.27 -15.56
N ALA A 139 2.54 2.48 -15.05
CA ALA A 139 3.19 3.70 -15.53
C ALA A 139 3.58 4.68 -14.41
N LEU A 140 4.65 5.44 -14.67
CA LEU A 140 4.95 6.69 -13.97
C LEU A 140 4.28 7.85 -14.71
N VAL A 141 3.54 8.68 -13.98
CA VAL A 141 2.88 9.89 -14.48
C VAL A 141 3.56 11.12 -13.87
N VAL A 142 3.93 12.09 -14.71
CA VAL A 142 4.59 13.33 -14.26
C VAL A 142 3.62 14.50 -14.34
N ILE A 143 3.42 15.19 -13.22
CA ILE A 143 2.53 16.34 -13.10
C ILE A 143 3.38 17.60 -12.86
N ALA A 144 3.01 18.68 -13.53
CA ALA A 144 3.50 20.01 -13.25
C ALA A 144 2.89 20.56 -11.95
N ALA A 145 3.67 20.80 -10.91
CA ALA A 145 3.14 21.29 -9.64
C ALA A 145 2.45 22.65 -9.78
N ALA A 146 3.00 23.59 -10.56
CA ALA A 146 2.43 24.94 -10.68
C ALA A 146 1.15 25.02 -11.52
N SER A 147 0.95 24.12 -12.48
CA SER A 147 -0.20 24.17 -13.40
C SER A 147 -1.18 23.01 -13.24
N HIS A 148 -0.87 22.04 -12.37
CA HIS A 148 -1.68 20.84 -12.13
C HIS A 148 -1.95 20.02 -13.41
N GLN A 149 -1.03 20.07 -14.37
CA GLN A 149 -1.18 19.36 -15.65
C GLN A 149 -0.24 18.17 -15.73
N VAL A 150 -0.77 17.04 -16.21
CA VAL A 150 0.03 15.88 -16.60
C VAL A 150 0.89 16.26 -17.81
N ARG A 151 2.21 16.16 -17.65
CA ARG A 151 3.20 16.48 -18.69
C ARG A 151 3.70 15.26 -19.45
N ALA A 152 3.75 14.11 -18.79
CA ALA A 152 4.32 12.90 -19.37
C ALA A 152 3.80 11.62 -18.69
N ARG A 153 3.96 10.51 -19.42
CA ARG A 153 3.79 9.15 -18.90
C ARG A 153 4.94 8.28 -19.39
N VAL A 154 5.50 7.48 -18.49
CA VAL A 154 6.57 6.52 -18.77
C VAL A 154 6.04 5.13 -18.43
N LEU A 155 6.02 4.21 -19.40
CA LEU A 155 5.62 2.82 -19.15
C LEU A 155 6.74 2.10 -18.39
N LEU A 156 6.41 1.47 -17.29
CA LEU A 156 7.37 0.76 -16.42
C LEU A 156 7.18 -0.75 -16.44
N GLY A 157 5.98 -1.23 -16.75
CA GLY A 157 5.62 -2.63 -16.69
C GLY A 157 4.53 -2.91 -15.64
N PRO A 158 4.18 -4.18 -15.40
CA PRO A 158 3.06 -4.54 -14.54
C PRO A 158 3.34 -4.26 -13.05
N GLU A 159 2.39 -3.64 -12.36
CA GLU A 159 2.40 -3.44 -10.90
C GLU A 159 3.62 -2.68 -10.34
N PRO A 160 3.95 -1.46 -10.84
CA PRO A 160 4.82 -0.55 -10.11
C PRO A 160 4.14 -0.14 -8.80
N ILE A 161 4.88 -0.13 -7.69
CA ILE A 161 4.32 0.10 -6.35
C ILE A 161 4.82 1.42 -5.76
N ALA A 162 6.14 1.53 -5.54
CA ALA A 162 6.71 2.60 -4.75
C ALA A 162 7.72 3.41 -5.56
N ILE A 163 7.89 4.68 -5.21
CA ILE A 163 8.86 5.59 -5.82
C ILE A 163 9.61 6.38 -4.75
N ALA A 164 10.92 6.54 -4.93
CA ALA A 164 11.75 7.49 -4.19
C ALA A 164 12.72 8.19 -5.16
N LEU A 165 13.09 9.43 -4.85
CA LEU A 165 14.00 10.23 -5.68
C LEU A 165 15.40 10.26 -5.07
N SER A 166 16.41 10.42 -5.92
CA SER A 166 17.74 10.82 -5.44
C SER A 166 17.72 12.23 -4.85
N PRO A 167 18.69 12.61 -3.99
CA PRO A 167 18.75 13.94 -3.38
C PRO A 167 18.68 15.09 -4.38
N THR A 168 19.38 14.98 -5.51
CA THR A 168 19.31 16.01 -6.57
C THR A 168 18.02 15.96 -7.39
N GLY A 169 17.26 14.87 -7.26
CA GLY A 169 16.07 14.57 -8.05
C GLY A 169 16.36 14.14 -9.48
N ALA A 170 17.63 13.93 -9.87
CA ALA A 170 18.03 13.52 -11.21
C ALA A 170 17.63 12.07 -11.54
N LYS A 171 17.46 11.22 -10.52
CA LYS A 171 17.00 9.84 -10.65
C LYS A 171 15.74 9.58 -9.83
N ALA A 172 14.89 8.72 -10.35
CA ALA A 172 13.81 8.08 -9.60
C ALA A 172 14.01 6.56 -9.58
N TYR A 173 13.81 5.95 -8.42
CA TYR A 173 13.86 4.51 -8.22
C TYR A 173 12.44 4.00 -7.98
N VAL A 174 12.01 3.00 -8.75
CA VAL A 174 10.65 2.46 -8.69
C VAL A 174 10.67 0.95 -8.50
N THR A 175 9.94 0.45 -7.51
CA THR A 175 9.77 -1.01 -7.32
C THR A 175 8.69 -1.54 -8.26
N ILE A 176 9.01 -2.58 -9.03
CA ILE A 176 8.07 -3.30 -9.90
C ILE A 176 7.80 -4.67 -9.28
N SER A 177 6.73 -4.76 -8.50
CA SER A 177 6.53 -5.89 -7.58
C SER A 177 6.36 -7.22 -8.31
N SER A 178 5.57 -7.22 -9.40
CA SER A 178 5.29 -8.43 -10.18
C SER A 178 6.50 -8.96 -10.97
N MET A 179 7.47 -8.08 -11.26
CA MET A 179 8.65 -8.39 -12.04
C MET A 179 9.89 -8.67 -11.17
N SER A 180 9.79 -8.46 -9.85
CA SER A 180 10.91 -8.64 -8.90
C SER A 180 12.12 -7.78 -9.27
N GLU A 181 11.88 -6.51 -9.60
CA GLU A 181 12.93 -5.58 -10.00
C GLU A 181 12.73 -4.16 -9.46
N VAL A 182 13.82 -3.39 -9.45
CA VAL A 182 13.82 -1.93 -9.30
C VAL A 182 14.18 -1.31 -10.63
N VAL A 183 13.35 -0.39 -11.10
CA VAL A 183 13.61 0.41 -12.30
C VAL A 183 14.19 1.75 -11.90
N VAL A 184 15.27 2.17 -12.59
CA VAL A 184 15.88 3.50 -12.43
C VAL A 184 15.50 4.36 -13.62
N ILE A 185 15.01 5.57 -13.34
CA ILE A 185 14.52 6.52 -14.33
C ILE A 185 15.36 7.78 -14.25
N ASP A 186 15.85 8.26 -15.40
CA ASP A 186 16.39 9.61 -15.55
C ASP A 186 15.22 10.59 -15.61
N THR A 187 15.11 11.48 -14.63
CA THR A 187 13.94 12.36 -14.48
C THR A 187 13.96 13.55 -15.44
N HIS A 188 15.12 13.90 -16.01
CA HIS A 188 15.24 14.95 -17.01
C HIS A 188 14.79 14.45 -18.39
N ARG A 189 15.19 13.23 -18.74
CA ARG A 189 14.85 12.59 -20.01
C ARG A 189 13.51 11.85 -19.96
N LEU A 190 13.06 11.49 -18.76
CA LEU A 190 11.89 10.64 -18.52
C LEU A 190 12.02 9.29 -19.21
N GLU A 191 13.20 8.67 -19.04
CA GLU A 191 13.55 7.39 -19.65
C GLU A 191 14.04 6.41 -18.59
N VAL A 192 13.68 5.14 -18.75
CA VAL A 192 14.25 4.05 -17.96
C VAL A 192 15.70 3.84 -18.37
N VAL A 193 16.62 3.91 -17.41
CA VAL A 193 18.06 3.77 -17.62
C VAL A 193 18.64 2.48 -17.03
N ALA A 194 17.93 1.80 -16.12
CA ALA A 194 18.32 0.49 -15.61
C ALA A 194 17.11 -0.31 -15.11
N HIS A 195 17.23 -1.64 -15.22
CA HIS A 195 16.40 -2.63 -14.54
C HIS A 195 17.32 -3.44 -13.63
N ILE A 196 17.03 -3.47 -12.34
CA ILE A 196 17.85 -4.10 -11.31
C ILE A 196 17.05 -5.27 -10.72
N PRO A 197 17.40 -6.53 -11.03
CA PRO A 197 16.75 -7.68 -10.42
C PRO A 197 16.96 -7.68 -8.90
N VAL A 198 15.89 -7.93 -8.16
CA VAL A 198 15.88 -8.06 -6.69
C VAL A 198 15.07 -9.29 -6.28
N ASP A 199 14.91 -9.54 -4.98
CA ASP A 199 14.08 -10.64 -4.48
C ASP A 199 12.59 -10.43 -4.84
N VAL A 200 11.77 -11.46 -4.67
CA VAL A 200 10.33 -11.43 -5.05
C VAL A 200 9.51 -10.46 -4.21
N ARG A 201 8.51 -9.84 -4.85
CA ARG A 201 7.58 -8.85 -4.26
C ARG A 201 8.25 -7.66 -3.56
N PRO A 202 9.17 -6.92 -4.24
CA PRO A 202 9.66 -5.65 -3.70
C PRO A 202 8.48 -4.69 -3.50
N TYR A 203 8.53 -3.91 -2.42
CA TYR A 203 7.42 -3.07 -1.98
C TYR A 203 7.86 -1.64 -1.73
N ALA A 204 8.21 -1.26 -0.51
CA ALA A 204 8.61 0.10 -0.19
C ALA A 204 10.07 0.35 -0.58
N ILE A 205 10.38 1.61 -0.88
CA ILE A 205 11.72 2.04 -1.28
C ILE A 205 12.09 3.35 -0.62
N ALA A 206 13.36 3.50 -0.27
CA ALA A 206 13.90 4.75 0.24
C ALA A 206 15.35 4.96 -0.18
N VAL A 207 15.77 6.22 -0.24
CA VAL A 207 17.08 6.68 -0.69
C VAL A 207 17.65 7.59 0.40
N THR A 208 18.91 7.35 0.79
CA THR A 208 19.62 8.22 1.72
C THR A 208 19.88 9.60 1.12
N ASP A 209 20.14 10.58 1.99
CA ASP A 209 20.59 11.92 1.63
C ASP A 209 21.55 12.37 2.72
N ASP A 210 22.85 12.41 2.43
CA ASP A 210 23.86 12.88 3.38
C ASP A 210 24.01 14.42 3.39
N GLY A 211 23.28 15.11 2.52
CA GLY A 211 23.23 16.57 2.40
C GLY A 211 24.37 17.18 1.59
N ASP A 212 25.22 16.40 0.93
CA ASP A 212 26.33 16.91 0.12
C ASP A 212 25.93 17.25 -1.33
N GLY A 213 24.76 16.75 -1.76
CA GLY A 213 24.17 16.98 -3.09
C GLY A 213 24.78 16.13 -4.21
N ASP A 214 25.55 15.10 -3.89
CA ASP A 214 25.97 14.01 -4.78
C ASP A 214 25.00 12.84 -4.66
N ASP A 215 24.60 12.26 -5.80
CA ASP A 215 23.73 11.08 -5.81
C ASP A 215 24.55 9.77 -5.79
N ALA A 216 25.88 9.83 -5.91
CA ALA A 216 26.71 8.67 -6.24
C ALA A 216 27.00 7.76 -5.04
N ASP A 217 27.13 8.31 -3.85
CA ASP A 217 27.39 7.58 -2.61
C ASP A 217 26.13 7.08 -1.92
N GLU A 218 24.96 7.54 -2.38
CA GLU A 218 23.69 7.17 -1.79
C GLU A 218 23.34 5.68 -1.87
N ARG A 219 22.57 5.27 -0.88
CA ARG A 219 22.05 3.92 -0.68
C ARG A 219 20.55 3.89 -0.89
N ILE A 220 20.09 2.85 -1.58
CA ILE A 220 18.68 2.62 -1.83
C ILE A 220 18.24 1.37 -1.08
N TYR A 221 17.27 1.50 -0.18
CA TYR A 221 16.75 0.42 0.64
C TYR A 221 15.40 -0.03 0.11
N ILE A 222 15.23 -1.35 -0.04
CA ILE A 222 14.02 -1.97 -0.56
C ILE A 222 13.49 -3.00 0.44
N THR A 223 12.22 -2.87 0.81
CA THR A 223 11.50 -3.87 1.60
C THR A 223 10.73 -4.83 0.71
N TYR A 224 10.28 -5.94 1.29
CA TYR A 224 9.48 -6.95 0.59
C TYR A 224 8.21 -7.26 1.38
N LEU A 225 7.09 -7.39 0.69
CA LEU A 225 5.88 -7.92 1.34
C LEU A 225 6.04 -9.40 1.71
N GLN A 226 6.93 -10.10 1.01
CA GLN A 226 7.16 -11.51 1.24
C GLN A 226 8.19 -11.80 2.32
N SER A 227 7.90 -12.84 3.10
CA SER A 227 8.86 -13.47 4.00
C SER A 227 9.65 -14.55 3.26
N PHE A 228 10.88 -14.86 3.69
CA PHE A 228 11.76 -15.81 2.99
C PHE A 228 12.10 -16.99 3.89
N LEU A 229 12.12 -18.20 3.32
CA LEU A 229 12.59 -19.38 4.04
C LEU A 229 14.03 -19.16 4.52
N ARG A 230 14.27 -19.44 5.80
CA ARG A 230 15.60 -19.36 6.40
C ARG A 230 16.47 -20.52 5.91
N PRO A 231 17.80 -20.38 5.88
CA PRO A 231 18.69 -21.53 5.75
C PRO A 231 18.39 -22.57 6.84
N GLY A 232 17.88 -23.74 6.44
CA GLY A 232 17.43 -24.80 7.36
C GLY A 232 16.09 -24.56 8.04
N GLY A 233 15.37 -23.49 7.68
CA GLY A 233 14.00 -23.23 8.13
C GLY A 233 13.00 -24.21 7.52
N VAL A 234 11.86 -24.36 8.17
CA VAL A 234 10.76 -25.24 7.75
C VAL A 234 9.48 -24.41 7.66
N GLU A 235 8.72 -24.58 6.59
CA GLU A 235 7.39 -23.96 6.47
C GLU A 235 6.48 -24.31 7.65
N ALA A 236 5.52 -23.43 7.95
CA ALA A 236 4.59 -23.58 9.07
C ALA A 236 5.24 -23.72 10.47
N THR A 237 6.41 -23.10 10.66
CA THR A 237 7.06 -22.95 11.98
C THR A 237 7.35 -21.48 12.29
N ASP A 238 7.28 -21.10 13.57
CA ASP A 238 7.47 -19.72 14.05
C ASP A 238 8.85 -19.13 13.71
N ASP A 239 9.85 -19.98 13.51
CA ASP A 239 11.21 -19.59 13.16
C ASP A 239 11.64 -20.09 11.77
N GLY A 240 10.69 -20.53 10.94
CA GLY A 240 10.97 -21.07 9.61
C GLY A 240 11.39 -20.03 8.59
N ARG A 241 10.87 -18.80 8.71
CA ARG A 241 11.07 -17.72 7.74
C ARG A 241 11.69 -16.46 8.37
N GLN A 242 12.07 -15.51 7.53
CA GLN A 242 12.70 -14.24 7.93
C GLN A 242 12.32 -13.11 6.96
N GLY A 243 12.34 -11.87 7.44
CA GLY A 243 12.23 -10.69 6.59
C GLY A 243 13.57 -10.33 5.95
N ARG A 244 13.55 -9.51 4.90
CA ARG A 244 14.75 -8.99 4.23
C ARG A 244 14.59 -7.52 3.87
N VAL A 245 15.72 -6.80 3.85
CA VAL A 245 15.84 -5.48 3.24
C VAL A 245 17.06 -5.49 2.33
N THR A 246 16.89 -5.22 1.04
CA THR A 246 17.99 -5.14 0.08
C THR A 246 18.49 -3.71 -0.02
N VAL A 247 19.81 -3.55 -0.08
CA VAL A 247 20.47 -2.26 -0.21
C VAL A 247 21.20 -2.21 -1.55
N LEU A 248 20.89 -1.22 -2.37
CA LEU A 248 21.59 -0.95 -3.64
C LEU A 248 22.57 0.22 -3.46
N ASN A 249 23.58 0.26 -4.32
CA ASN A 249 24.46 1.42 -4.47
C ASN A 249 24.00 2.30 -5.65
N ALA A 250 23.77 3.59 -5.41
CA ALA A 250 23.25 4.52 -6.41
C ALA A 250 24.19 4.79 -7.59
N ALA A 251 25.51 4.78 -7.38
CA ALA A 251 26.49 4.95 -8.46
C ALA A 251 26.53 3.75 -9.42
N THR A 252 26.42 2.53 -8.90
CA THR A 252 26.66 1.30 -9.67
C THR A 252 25.39 0.55 -10.05
N ASN A 253 24.24 0.86 -9.44
CA ASN A 253 22.99 0.12 -9.57
C ASN A 253 23.13 -1.38 -9.19
N ALA A 254 24.12 -1.71 -8.35
CA ALA A 254 24.38 -3.07 -7.89
C ALA A 254 23.86 -3.27 -6.47
N ILE A 255 23.46 -4.51 -6.16
CA ILE A 255 23.18 -4.93 -4.78
C ILE A 255 24.46 -4.79 -3.95
N HIS A 256 24.41 -3.93 -2.95
CA HIS A 256 25.47 -3.72 -1.97
C HIS A 256 25.43 -4.80 -0.88
N THR A 257 24.26 -5.05 -0.31
CA THR A 257 24.02 -6.05 0.73
C THR A 257 22.53 -6.36 0.87
N THR A 258 22.21 -7.43 1.60
CA THR A 258 20.85 -7.75 2.03
C THR A 258 20.83 -7.98 3.53
N MET A 259 20.13 -7.10 4.23
CA MET A 259 19.91 -7.16 5.67
C MET A 259 18.82 -8.18 5.97
N THR A 260 19.00 -8.97 7.02
CA THR A 260 18.04 -10.00 7.43
C THR A 260 17.34 -9.57 8.72
N LEU A 261 16.02 -9.67 8.76
CA LEU A 261 15.22 -9.45 9.95
C LEU A 261 14.81 -10.81 10.53
N SER A 262 15.43 -11.18 11.65
CA SER A 262 15.36 -12.55 12.18
C SER A 262 14.06 -12.83 12.94
N PRO A 263 13.59 -14.09 13.02
CA PRO A 263 12.52 -14.45 13.93
C PRO A 263 12.91 -14.18 15.39
N ASP A 264 11.89 -13.92 16.20
CA ASP A 264 11.98 -13.93 17.65
C ASP A 264 11.18 -15.11 18.23
N LYS A 265 11.06 -15.18 19.57
CA LYS A 265 10.35 -16.27 20.25
C LYS A 265 8.85 -16.33 19.95
N HIS A 266 8.33 -15.40 19.18
CA HIS A 266 6.92 -15.23 18.91
C HIS A 266 6.61 -15.20 17.41
N GLY A 267 7.58 -15.46 16.53
CA GLY A 267 7.35 -15.53 15.08
C GLY A 267 8.41 -14.79 14.25
N PHE A 268 8.18 -14.71 12.94
CA PHE A 268 9.07 -14.03 11.99
C PHE A 268 8.46 -12.77 11.38
N PRO A 269 9.29 -11.77 11.04
CA PRO A 269 8.86 -10.62 10.25
C PRO A 269 8.34 -11.04 8.87
N SER A 270 7.09 -10.70 8.55
CA SER A 270 6.49 -10.80 7.23
C SER A 270 5.98 -9.43 6.82
N SER A 271 5.69 -9.21 5.54
CA SER A 271 4.91 -8.03 5.14
C SER A 271 5.52 -6.69 5.53
N LEU A 272 6.77 -6.45 5.13
CA LEU A 272 7.50 -5.22 5.44
C LEU A 272 6.94 -4.09 4.55
N SER A 273 5.98 -3.36 5.10
CA SER A 273 5.06 -2.47 4.37
C SER A 273 5.59 -1.06 4.13
N GLY A 274 6.68 -0.68 4.80
CA GLY A 274 7.26 0.66 4.70
C GLY A 274 8.72 0.66 5.13
N ILE A 275 9.40 1.76 4.82
CA ILE A 275 10.72 2.07 5.37
C ILE A 275 10.89 3.59 5.40
N ALA A 276 11.31 4.13 6.54
CA ALA A 276 11.72 5.52 6.68
C ALA A 276 13.10 5.58 7.33
N LEU A 277 13.87 6.61 7.00
CA LEU A 277 15.26 6.77 7.44
C LEU A 277 15.43 8.13 8.09
N ILE A 278 16.24 8.15 9.14
CA ILE A 278 16.81 9.37 9.69
C ILE A 278 18.16 9.01 10.31
N ASP A 279 19.17 9.83 10.04
CA ASP A 279 20.56 9.57 10.41
C ASP A 279 21.00 8.16 9.98
N ASP A 280 21.62 7.41 10.89
CA ASP A 280 22.17 6.08 10.63
C ASP A 280 21.18 4.93 10.90
N ARG A 281 19.87 5.21 10.85
CA ARG A 281 18.84 4.22 11.20
C ARG A 281 17.72 4.14 10.16
N ALA A 282 17.07 2.99 10.11
CA ALA A 282 15.81 2.81 9.38
C ALA A 282 14.74 2.09 10.20
N TRP A 283 13.48 2.45 9.97
CA TRP A 283 12.31 1.95 10.68
C TRP A 283 11.40 1.24 9.69
N VAL A 284 11.17 -0.05 9.93
CA VAL A 284 10.48 -0.95 9.00
C VAL A 284 9.22 -1.51 9.68
N PRO A 285 8.04 -0.87 9.50
CA PRO A 285 6.77 -1.42 9.97
C PRO A 285 6.46 -2.72 9.24
N HIS A 286 5.94 -3.70 9.97
CA HIS A 286 5.63 -5.00 9.43
C HIS A 286 4.62 -5.78 10.28
N VAL A 287 4.07 -6.85 9.71
CA VAL A 287 3.26 -7.83 10.44
C VAL A 287 4.13 -9.05 10.72
N ARG A 288 4.32 -9.38 11.98
CA ARG A 288 4.97 -10.64 12.36
C ARG A 288 3.97 -11.78 12.24
N ALA A 289 4.40 -12.93 11.74
CA ALA A 289 3.60 -14.16 11.64
C ALA A 289 4.15 -15.27 12.55
N ALA A 290 3.25 -15.99 13.22
CA ALA A 290 3.56 -17.13 14.09
C ALA A 290 2.70 -18.34 13.71
N PRO A 291 3.10 -19.10 12.67
CA PRO A 291 2.25 -20.14 12.11
C PRO A 291 2.16 -21.43 12.92
N ASP A 292 3.00 -21.65 13.94
CA ASP A 292 2.98 -22.89 14.72
C ASP A 292 1.86 -22.90 15.78
N LEU A 293 1.37 -24.09 16.11
CA LEU A 293 0.32 -24.28 17.10
C LEU A 293 0.80 -23.99 18.54
N PRO A 294 -0.12 -23.66 19.47
CA PRO A 294 -1.50 -23.29 19.23
C PRO A 294 -1.62 -21.89 18.59
N ASN A 295 -2.52 -21.79 17.62
CA ASN A 295 -2.94 -20.53 17.01
C ASN A 295 -3.92 -19.85 17.96
N THR A 296 -3.54 -18.71 18.52
CA THR A 296 -4.40 -17.91 19.40
C THR A 296 -4.47 -16.48 18.89
N LEU A 297 -5.54 -15.77 19.24
CA LEU A 297 -5.75 -14.36 18.88
C LEU A 297 -4.49 -13.48 19.03
N THR A 298 -3.73 -13.69 20.10
CA THR A 298 -2.59 -12.85 20.49
C THR A 298 -1.24 -13.36 19.96
N ARG A 299 -1.24 -14.44 19.17
CA ARG A 299 -0.02 -15.09 18.66
C ARG A 299 0.07 -15.08 17.14
N ILE A 300 -1.04 -15.36 16.44
CA ILE A 300 -1.08 -15.61 14.98
C ILE A 300 -0.39 -14.50 14.19
N VAL A 301 -0.85 -13.25 14.35
CA VAL A 301 -0.21 -12.07 13.77
C VAL A 301 0.05 -11.01 14.83
N PHE A 302 1.03 -10.15 14.59
CA PHE A 302 1.41 -9.12 15.54
C PHE A 302 2.02 -7.89 14.84
N ALA A 303 1.59 -6.69 15.21
CA ALA A 303 2.13 -5.45 14.67
C ALA A 303 3.51 -5.14 15.27
N ALA A 304 4.51 -4.87 14.43
CA ALA A 304 5.87 -4.57 14.88
C ALA A 304 6.57 -3.54 14.00
N VAL A 305 7.64 -2.94 14.52
CA VAL A 305 8.58 -2.10 13.77
C VAL A 305 9.99 -2.61 14.01
N ALA A 306 10.66 -3.06 12.97
CA ALA A 306 12.08 -3.39 13.04
C ALA A 306 12.91 -2.12 12.92
N VAL A 307 14.03 -2.08 13.65
CA VAL A 307 15.00 -0.98 13.62
C VAL A 307 16.28 -1.51 13.00
N LEU A 308 16.80 -0.80 12.00
CA LEU A 308 18.02 -1.17 11.29
C LEU A 308 19.13 -0.18 11.62
N ASP A 309 20.34 -0.68 11.85
CA ASP A 309 21.58 0.11 11.89
C ASP A 309 22.17 0.14 10.48
N LEU A 310 22.19 1.33 9.87
CA LEU A 310 22.62 1.52 8.49
C LEU A 310 24.14 1.47 8.32
N ASN A 311 24.89 1.87 9.35
CA ASN A 311 26.36 1.81 9.35
C ASN A 311 26.86 0.38 9.40
N GLN A 312 26.22 -0.46 10.20
CA GLN A 312 26.59 -1.87 10.36
C GLN A 312 25.91 -2.77 9.33
N ALA A 313 24.89 -2.27 8.64
CA ALA A 313 24.04 -3.04 7.74
C ALA A 313 23.48 -4.31 8.41
N VAL A 314 22.98 -4.17 9.65
CA VAL A 314 22.25 -5.20 10.39
C VAL A 314 20.98 -4.66 11.05
N GLU A 315 20.09 -5.55 11.49
CA GLU A 315 18.99 -5.19 12.39
C GLU A 315 19.52 -4.89 13.80
N ASP A 316 19.12 -3.75 14.39
CA ASP A 316 19.23 -3.49 15.83
C ASP A 316 18.08 -4.22 16.55
N PHE A 317 18.23 -5.55 16.66
CA PHE A 317 17.19 -6.43 17.15
C PHE A 317 16.66 -6.08 18.56
N PRO A 318 17.50 -5.67 19.54
CA PRO A 318 17.02 -5.17 20.83
C PRO A 318 16.11 -3.94 20.74
N ALA A 319 16.26 -3.10 19.71
CA ALA A 319 15.45 -1.91 19.50
C ALA A 319 14.13 -2.17 18.73
N ARG A 320 13.87 -3.42 18.33
CA ARG A 320 12.62 -3.80 17.66
C ARG A 320 11.43 -3.51 18.56
N LEU A 321 10.44 -2.80 18.01
CA LEU A 321 9.21 -2.46 18.70
C LEU A 321 8.16 -3.55 18.46
N LEU A 322 7.68 -4.15 19.55
CA LEU A 322 6.55 -5.08 19.54
C LEU A 322 5.28 -4.33 19.97
N LEU A 323 4.56 -3.75 19.01
CA LEU A 323 3.51 -2.74 19.27
C LEU A 323 2.33 -3.28 20.09
N ASN A 324 2.06 -4.60 20.06
CA ASN A 324 1.00 -5.20 20.87
C ASN A 324 1.50 -5.71 22.24
N ASP A 325 2.71 -5.36 22.66
CA ASP A 325 3.14 -5.53 24.05
C ASP A 325 2.35 -4.57 24.94
N GLN A 326 1.27 -5.08 25.53
CA GLN A 326 0.38 -4.29 26.38
C GLN A 326 1.07 -3.74 27.63
N SER A 327 2.21 -4.29 28.06
CA SER A 327 2.96 -3.75 29.20
C SER A 327 3.67 -2.45 28.88
N ILE A 328 3.96 -2.21 27.60
CA ILE A 328 4.63 -1.00 27.09
C ILE A 328 3.63 -0.05 26.42
N PHE A 329 2.75 -0.60 25.57
CA PHE A 329 1.88 0.17 24.67
C PHE A 329 0.39 0.14 25.08
N GLY A 330 0.05 -0.57 26.14
CA GLY A 330 -1.26 -0.53 26.80
C GLY A 330 -2.42 -1.21 26.05
N SER A 331 -2.51 -1.11 24.73
CA SER A 331 -3.58 -1.73 23.93
C SER A 331 -3.03 -2.26 22.60
N PRO A 332 -3.49 -3.43 22.12
CA PRO A 332 -3.07 -3.95 20.83
C PRO A 332 -3.54 -3.08 19.68
N VAL A 333 -2.73 -3.07 18.62
CA VAL A 333 -2.93 -2.36 17.37
C VAL A 333 -2.69 -3.30 16.19
N ASN A 334 -3.06 -2.86 14.98
CA ASN A 334 -3.07 -3.72 13.80
C ASN A 334 -2.61 -3.01 12.53
N ASN A 335 -1.93 -3.78 11.67
CA ASN A 335 -1.44 -3.41 10.34
C ASN A 335 -0.66 -2.09 10.31
N PRO A 336 0.57 -2.05 10.88
CA PRO A 336 1.44 -0.90 10.74
C PRO A 336 1.90 -0.78 9.27
N VAL A 337 1.75 0.42 8.71
CA VAL A 337 2.02 0.68 7.27
C VAL A 337 3.05 1.78 7.04
N ALA A 338 3.28 2.64 8.05
CA ALA A 338 4.37 3.60 8.05
C ALA A 338 4.89 3.78 9.49
N ALA A 339 6.20 3.93 9.65
CA ALA A 339 6.83 4.29 10.92
C ALA A 339 7.79 5.45 10.64
N ILE A 340 7.32 6.68 10.85
CA ILE A 340 8.02 7.89 10.43
C ILE A 340 8.68 8.53 11.65
N PRO A 341 10.02 8.61 11.71
CA PRO A 341 10.69 9.29 12.80
C PRO A 341 10.48 10.81 12.70
N ALA A 342 10.35 11.46 13.84
CA ALA A 342 10.45 12.91 13.95
C ALA A 342 11.87 13.36 13.58
N ARG A 343 12.02 14.65 13.23
CA ARG A 343 13.29 15.23 12.77
C ARG A 343 14.43 15.16 13.80
N ASP A 344 14.10 14.93 15.08
CA ASP A 344 15.09 14.79 16.15
C ASP A 344 15.52 13.34 16.39
N GLY A 345 14.95 12.37 15.66
CA GLY A 345 15.20 10.94 15.81
C GLY A 345 14.72 10.33 17.14
N GLN A 346 14.05 11.11 18.00
CA GLN A 346 13.66 10.70 19.37
C GLN A 346 12.20 10.31 19.48
N THR A 347 11.35 10.77 18.56
CA THR A 347 9.93 10.38 18.50
C THR A 347 9.66 9.59 17.22
N LEU A 348 8.84 8.54 17.32
CA LEU A 348 8.38 7.75 16.18
C LEU A 348 6.85 7.83 16.05
N TYR A 349 6.38 8.11 14.84
CA TYR A 349 4.95 8.10 14.50
C TYR A 349 4.63 6.82 13.69
N VAL A 350 3.92 5.87 14.31
CA VAL A 350 3.52 4.63 13.64
C VAL A 350 2.07 4.72 13.17
N VAL A 351 1.86 4.66 11.86
CA VAL A 351 0.54 4.71 11.23
C VAL A 351 -0.04 3.30 11.16
N LEU A 352 -1.22 3.10 11.77
CA LEU A 352 -1.82 1.79 11.98
C LEU A 352 -3.13 1.66 11.20
N ALA A 353 -3.04 1.04 10.03
CA ALA A 353 -4.12 0.98 9.05
C ALA A 353 -5.35 0.18 9.55
N GLY A 354 -5.12 -0.84 10.38
CA GLY A 354 -6.20 -1.67 10.94
C GLY A 354 -6.86 -1.06 12.16
N SER A 355 -6.24 -0.06 12.79
CA SER A 355 -6.67 0.55 14.04
C SER A 355 -7.20 1.98 13.89
N ASP A 356 -7.14 2.56 12.69
CA ASP A 356 -7.59 3.94 12.40
C ASP A 356 -6.94 5.00 13.30
N LEU A 357 -5.64 4.84 13.60
CA LEU A 357 -4.90 5.72 14.49
C LEU A 357 -3.40 5.80 14.15
N ILE A 358 -2.72 6.75 14.81
CA ILE A 358 -1.27 6.81 14.92
C ILE A 358 -0.85 6.54 16.35
N GLU A 359 0.17 5.72 16.52
CA GLU A 359 0.85 5.52 17.78
C GLU A 359 2.11 6.39 17.83
N VAL A 360 2.21 7.26 18.84
CA VAL A 360 3.34 8.17 19.06
C VAL A 360 4.23 7.58 20.14
N ILE A 361 5.48 7.25 19.80
CA ILE A 361 6.39 6.47 20.64
C ILE A 361 7.66 7.29 20.89
N ASP A 362 8.09 7.34 22.15
CA ASP A 362 9.41 7.80 22.56
C ASP A 362 10.42 6.68 22.26
N VAL A 363 11.42 6.98 21.43
CA VAL A 363 12.47 6.05 20.98
C VAL A 363 13.88 6.60 21.24
N ALA A 364 14.00 7.60 22.12
CA ALA A 364 15.29 8.21 22.46
C ALA A 364 16.26 7.18 23.10
N GLU A 365 15.73 6.33 23.97
CA GLU A 365 16.44 5.15 24.50
C GLU A 365 16.01 3.93 23.69
N HIS A 366 16.92 3.45 22.83
CA HIS A 366 16.60 2.44 21.81
C HIS A 366 16.02 1.13 22.35
N ASP A 367 16.39 0.72 23.57
CA ASP A 367 15.94 -0.52 24.22
C ASP A 367 14.79 -0.31 25.22
N GLN A 368 14.33 0.94 25.40
CA GLN A 368 13.27 1.30 26.35
C GLN A 368 12.22 2.23 25.70
N PRO A 369 11.53 1.75 24.65
CA PRO A 369 10.49 2.53 24.01
C PRO A 369 9.33 2.78 24.97
N ARG A 370 8.67 3.93 24.82
CA ARG A 370 7.50 4.28 25.64
C ARG A 370 6.40 4.92 24.81
N LEU A 371 5.18 4.43 24.96
CA LEU A 371 4.01 5.09 24.40
C LEU A 371 3.85 6.50 24.97
N ILE A 372 3.78 7.49 24.09
CA ILE A 372 3.45 8.88 24.44
C ILE A 372 1.94 9.10 24.33
N LYS A 373 1.36 8.79 23.16
CA LYS A 373 -0.05 9.09 22.86
C LYS A 373 -0.56 8.32 21.65
N PHE A 374 -1.85 8.02 21.61
CA PHE A 374 -2.56 7.67 20.38
C PHE A 374 -3.22 8.91 19.77
N LEU A 375 -3.03 9.13 18.46
CA LEU A 375 -3.72 10.17 17.70
C LEU A 375 -4.78 9.55 16.78
N PRO A 376 -6.03 10.03 16.80
CA PRO A 376 -7.06 9.50 15.92
C PRO A 376 -6.82 9.94 14.47
N THR A 377 -7.21 9.10 13.53
CA THR A 377 -7.23 9.43 12.10
C THR A 377 -8.62 9.12 11.50
N GLY A 378 -8.76 9.34 10.20
CA GLY A 378 -9.83 8.70 9.44
C GLY A 378 -9.57 7.20 9.26
N LYS A 379 -10.39 6.55 8.43
CA LYS A 379 -10.36 5.10 8.22
C LYS A 379 -9.20 4.67 7.31
N ASN A 380 -8.53 3.60 7.72
CA ASN A 380 -7.40 2.97 7.04
C ASN A 380 -6.30 3.97 6.67
N PRO A 381 -5.63 4.58 7.67
CA PRO A 381 -4.53 5.49 7.40
C PRO A 381 -3.35 4.73 6.75
N ARG A 382 -2.72 5.30 5.71
CA ARG A 382 -1.71 4.59 4.88
C ARG A 382 -0.29 5.19 4.89
N GLY A 383 -0.13 6.46 5.25
CA GLY A 383 1.18 7.12 5.29
C GLY A 383 1.13 8.46 6.01
N LEU A 384 2.29 9.01 6.38
CA LEU A 384 2.43 10.29 7.08
C LEU A 384 3.52 11.11 6.40
N ALA A 385 3.19 12.34 6.00
CA ALA A 385 4.16 13.34 5.56
C ALA A 385 4.33 14.41 6.64
N LEU A 386 5.58 14.86 6.85
CA LEU A 386 5.92 15.92 7.80
C LEU A 386 6.14 17.24 7.07
N SER A 387 5.78 18.36 7.69
CA SER A 387 6.25 19.67 7.26
C SER A 387 7.78 19.77 7.35
N ALA A 388 8.38 20.74 6.66
CA ALA A 388 9.82 20.98 6.68
C ALA A 388 10.36 21.15 8.11
N ASP A 389 9.62 21.87 8.96
CA ASP A 389 9.97 22.08 10.37
C ASP A 389 9.64 20.88 11.29
N GLY A 390 8.99 19.84 10.77
CA GLY A 390 8.56 18.65 11.51
C GLY A 390 7.41 18.88 12.51
N LYS A 391 6.81 20.07 12.54
CA LYS A 391 5.78 20.44 13.53
C LYS A 391 4.36 20.10 13.10
N ARG A 392 4.13 19.84 11.81
CA ARG A 392 2.86 19.38 11.26
C ARG A 392 3.00 18.00 10.63
N GLY A 393 1.95 17.21 10.78
CA GLY A 393 1.81 15.90 10.16
C GLY A 393 0.57 15.83 9.28
N TYR A 394 0.67 15.13 8.16
CA TYR A 394 -0.42 14.92 7.20
C TYR A 394 -0.55 13.44 6.89
N VAL A 395 -1.72 12.87 7.19
CA VAL A 395 -1.98 11.43 7.06
C VAL A 395 -3.03 11.20 5.99
N MET A 396 -2.76 10.32 5.03
CA MET A 396 -3.80 9.87 4.10
C MET A 396 -4.71 8.84 4.78
N ASN A 397 -6.02 9.09 4.77
CA ASN A 397 -7.05 8.15 5.21
C ASN A 397 -7.72 7.52 3.99
N TYR A 398 -7.25 6.34 3.60
CA TYR A 398 -7.63 5.72 2.34
C TYR A 398 -9.14 5.49 2.23
N LEU A 399 -9.77 4.93 3.26
CA LEU A 399 -11.20 4.58 3.23
C LEU A 399 -12.12 5.72 3.68
N SER A 400 -11.60 6.81 4.26
CA SER A 400 -12.36 8.04 4.52
C SER A 400 -12.33 9.03 3.36
N ARG A 401 -11.49 8.81 2.33
CA ARG A 401 -11.25 9.75 1.22
C ARG A 401 -10.79 11.13 1.69
N SER A 402 -9.98 11.14 2.74
CA SER A 402 -9.58 12.37 3.43
C SER A 402 -8.11 12.34 3.82
N ILE A 403 -7.60 13.50 4.25
CA ILE A 403 -6.33 13.62 4.97
C ILE A 403 -6.59 14.12 6.40
N THR A 404 -5.92 13.53 7.38
CA THR A 404 -5.88 14.07 8.76
C THR A 404 -4.68 15.01 8.88
N VAL A 405 -4.92 16.20 9.42
CA VAL A 405 -3.90 17.22 9.67
C VAL A 405 -3.63 17.31 11.17
N LEU A 406 -2.36 17.24 11.56
CA LEU A 406 -1.91 17.14 12.94
C LEU A 406 -1.00 18.32 13.33
N ASP A 407 -1.14 18.77 14.57
CA ASP A 407 -0.15 19.55 15.31
C ASP A 407 0.71 18.56 16.09
N LEU A 408 1.97 18.39 15.70
CA LEU A 408 2.88 17.41 16.29
C LEU A 408 3.61 17.95 17.53
N GLU A 409 3.61 19.26 17.77
CA GLU A 409 4.11 19.84 19.02
C GLU A 409 3.11 19.61 20.16
N ARG A 410 1.82 19.76 19.86
CA ARG A 410 0.72 19.52 20.82
C ARG A 410 0.22 18.08 20.82
N LEU A 411 0.60 17.31 19.79
CA LEU A 411 0.08 15.96 19.53
C LEU A 411 -1.46 15.99 19.47
N GLU A 412 -2.01 16.82 18.59
CA GLU A 412 -3.45 17.04 18.45
C GLU A 412 -3.90 17.06 16.99
N LEU A 413 -5.14 16.63 16.75
CA LEU A 413 -5.78 16.77 15.45
C LEU A 413 -6.19 18.23 15.25
N ILE A 414 -5.77 18.82 14.14
CA ILE A 414 -6.17 20.16 13.71
C ILE A 414 -7.49 20.07 12.94
N THR A 415 -7.51 19.26 11.88
CA THR A 415 -8.67 19.10 11.01
C THR A 415 -8.57 17.83 10.16
N GLU A 416 -9.66 17.49 9.49
CA GLU A 416 -9.70 16.47 8.44
C GLU A 416 -10.24 17.10 7.15
N VAL A 417 -9.56 16.86 6.03
CA VAL A 417 -9.88 17.45 4.72
C VAL A 417 -10.28 16.35 3.76
N VAL A 418 -11.49 16.41 3.20
CA VAL A 418 -11.92 15.49 2.14
C VAL A 418 -11.14 15.78 0.86
N VAL A 419 -10.44 14.77 0.34
CA VAL A 419 -9.55 14.92 -0.82
C VAL A 419 -10.13 14.32 -2.10
N ALA A 420 -11.02 13.33 -2.01
CA ALA A 420 -11.66 12.73 -3.19
C ALA A 420 -13.16 12.48 -2.96
N ALA A 421 -13.90 12.34 -4.07
CA ALA A 421 -15.25 11.81 -4.01
C ALA A 421 -15.22 10.29 -3.85
N GLU A 422 -16.21 9.73 -3.15
CA GLU A 422 -16.40 8.28 -3.11
C GLU A 422 -16.95 7.78 -4.44
N THR A 423 -16.30 6.78 -5.02
CA THR A 423 -16.63 6.17 -6.32
C THR A 423 -17.11 4.73 -6.18
N LEU A 424 -16.83 4.05 -5.06
CA LEU A 424 -17.26 2.68 -4.83
C LEU A 424 -18.76 2.61 -4.54
N ASP A 425 -19.35 1.49 -4.92
CA ASP A 425 -20.69 1.13 -4.46
C ASP A 425 -20.73 1.14 -2.91
N PRO A 426 -21.74 1.74 -2.27
CA PRO A 426 -21.78 1.87 -0.81
C PRO A 426 -21.70 0.53 -0.05
N GLU A 427 -22.24 -0.55 -0.62
CA GLU A 427 -22.15 -1.89 -0.04
C GLU A 427 -20.72 -2.43 -0.12
N VAL A 428 -20.08 -2.29 -1.28
CA VAL A 428 -18.67 -2.68 -1.48
C VAL A 428 -17.72 -1.88 -0.58
N LEU A 429 -17.93 -0.56 -0.44
CA LEU A 429 -17.14 0.27 0.47
C LEU A 429 -17.29 -0.20 1.92
N ARG A 430 -18.52 -0.50 2.35
CA ARG A 430 -18.78 -1.00 3.69
C ARG A 430 -18.07 -2.34 3.92
N GLY A 431 -18.10 -3.24 2.96
CA GLY A 431 -17.35 -4.49 2.99
C GLY A 431 -15.84 -4.28 3.09
N LYS A 432 -15.29 -3.38 2.27
CA LYS A 432 -13.88 -3.01 2.26
C LYS A 432 -13.42 -2.44 3.62
N ILE A 433 -14.27 -1.64 4.27
CA ILE A 433 -14.04 -1.14 5.63
C ILE A 433 -13.97 -2.30 6.63
N PHE A 434 -14.91 -3.25 6.58
CA PHE A 434 -14.87 -4.42 7.46
C PHE A 434 -13.62 -5.26 7.20
N PHE A 435 -13.28 -5.52 5.95
CA PHE A 435 -12.07 -6.29 5.60
C PHE A 435 -10.78 -5.72 6.21
N ASN A 436 -10.66 -4.39 6.27
CA ASN A 436 -9.45 -3.70 6.69
C ASN A 436 -9.38 -3.36 8.19
N THR A 437 -10.49 -3.42 8.94
CA THR A 437 -10.51 -2.92 10.33
C THR A 437 -10.42 -4.03 11.36
N ALA A 438 -9.54 -3.85 12.34
CA ALA A 438 -9.48 -4.65 13.56
C ALA A 438 -10.21 -3.95 14.74
N ALA A 439 -10.52 -2.65 14.60
CA ALA A 439 -11.10 -1.84 15.67
C ALA A 439 -12.55 -2.19 16.03
N ASN A 440 -13.24 -2.99 15.20
CA ASN A 440 -14.60 -3.43 15.46
C ASN A 440 -14.60 -4.78 16.22
N PRO A 441 -15.17 -4.86 17.44
CA PRO A 441 -15.20 -6.11 18.23
C PRO A 441 -16.00 -7.24 17.58
N ARG A 442 -16.85 -6.94 16.58
CA ARG A 442 -17.50 -7.97 15.76
C ARG A 442 -16.51 -8.72 14.87
N LEU A 443 -15.43 -8.05 14.46
CA LEU A 443 -14.39 -8.65 13.61
C LEU A 443 -13.25 -9.22 14.43
N SER A 444 -12.71 -8.44 15.37
CA SER A 444 -11.62 -8.88 16.23
C SER A 444 -11.75 -8.32 17.63
N GLN A 445 -11.66 -9.21 18.62
CA GLN A 445 -11.59 -8.78 20.01
C GLN A 445 -10.26 -8.06 20.25
N GLY A 446 -10.30 -6.83 20.78
CA GLY A 446 -9.09 -6.14 21.22
C GLY A 446 -8.13 -5.71 20.10
N SER A 447 -8.60 -5.57 18.86
CA SER A 447 -7.84 -4.98 17.74
C SER A 447 -6.57 -5.74 17.32
N TRP A 448 -6.53 -7.06 17.50
CA TRP A 448 -5.34 -7.86 17.22
C TRP A 448 -5.12 -8.14 15.72
N ILE A 449 -6.20 -8.41 14.99
CA ILE A 449 -6.14 -8.94 13.63
C ILE A 449 -7.30 -8.39 12.79
N SER A 450 -7.07 -8.25 11.49
CA SER A 450 -8.10 -8.04 10.47
C SER A 450 -7.87 -9.00 9.31
N CYS A 451 -8.82 -9.13 8.38
CA CYS A 451 -8.60 -9.92 7.17
C CYS A 451 -7.36 -9.42 6.41
N ALA A 452 -7.17 -8.10 6.34
CA ALA A 452 -6.03 -7.47 5.71
C ALA A 452 -4.67 -7.77 6.38
N SER A 453 -4.62 -8.35 7.58
CA SER A 453 -3.35 -8.77 8.21
C SER A 453 -2.70 -9.96 7.50
N CYS A 454 -3.50 -10.87 6.94
CA CYS A 454 -3.04 -12.01 6.14
C CYS A 454 -3.26 -11.81 4.63
N HIS A 455 -4.10 -10.84 4.25
CA HIS A 455 -4.44 -10.53 2.87
C HIS A 455 -4.12 -9.07 2.55
N LEU A 456 -2.85 -8.69 2.69
CA LEU A 456 -2.38 -7.34 2.39
C LEU A 456 -2.55 -7.01 0.91
N ASP A 457 -3.02 -5.79 0.65
CA ASP A 457 -3.44 -5.31 -0.68
C ASP A 457 -4.30 -6.35 -1.42
N ASP A 458 -5.19 -6.99 -0.65
CA ASP A 458 -6.17 -7.98 -1.08
C ASP A 458 -5.55 -9.27 -1.68
N GLY A 459 -4.26 -9.51 -1.41
CA GLY A 459 -3.50 -10.65 -1.92
C GLY A 459 -3.33 -11.78 -0.89
N THR A 460 -2.08 -12.17 -0.68
CA THR A 460 -1.64 -13.19 0.28
C THR A 460 -0.42 -12.70 1.06
N ASP A 461 -0.30 -13.14 2.31
CA ASP A 461 0.88 -12.96 3.17
C ASP A 461 1.98 -13.98 2.91
N ASP A 462 1.79 -14.92 1.97
CA ASP A 462 2.68 -16.03 1.60
C ASP A 462 3.10 -16.96 2.75
N VAL A 463 2.36 -16.92 3.86
CA VAL A 463 2.62 -17.76 5.03
C VAL A 463 1.88 -19.09 4.89
N THR A 464 2.59 -20.16 5.21
CA THR A 464 2.00 -21.47 5.49
C THR A 464 1.68 -21.55 6.97
N TRP A 465 0.40 -21.69 7.32
CA TRP A 465 -0.09 -21.76 8.70
C TRP A 465 -0.31 -23.21 9.13
N MET A 466 0.07 -23.58 10.35
CA MET A 466 -0.27 -24.89 10.90
C MET A 466 -1.65 -24.83 11.57
N PHE A 467 -2.63 -25.56 11.04
CA PHE A 467 -3.95 -25.70 11.65
C PHE A 467 -4.15 -27.13 12.19
N PRO A 468 -5.20 -27.39 12.99
CA PRO A 468 -5.55 -28.76 13.40
C PRO A 468 -5.75 -29.72 12.22
N ASP A 469 -6.16 -29.18 11.06
CA ASP A 469 -6.37 -29.92 9.82
C ASP A 469 -5.13 -29.97 8.92
N GLY A 470 -3.94 -29.62 9.43
CA GLY A 470 -2.67 -29.64 8.72
C GLY A 470 -2.19 -28.26 8.27
N ALA A 471 -1.06 -28.24 7.56
CA ALA A 471 -0.46 -27.01 7.04
C ALA A 471 -1.30 -26.43 5.89
N ARG A 472 -1.59 -25.13 5.91
CA ARG A 472 -2.36 -24.42 4.87
C ARG A 472 -1.70 -23.08 4.54
N GLN A 473 -1.26 -22.94 3.30
CA GLN A 473 -0.79 -21.68 2.75
C GLN A 473 -1.96 -20.72 2.55
N THR A 474 -1.80 -19.45 2.92
CA THR A 474 -2.82 -18.42 2.72
C THR A 474 -3.10 -18.23 1.22
N PRO A 475 -4.31 -18.54 0.72
CA PRO A 475 -4.63 -18.32 -0.69
C PRO A 475 -4.71 -16.83 -1.02
N ALA A 476 -4.39 -16.44 -2.25
CA ALA A 476 -4.62 -15.07 -2.71
C ALA A 476 -6.11 -14.81 -2.99
N LEU A 477 -6.63 -13.62 -2.65
CA LEU A 477 -8.05 -13.29 -2.85
C LEU A 477 -8.38 -12.65 -4.21
N TRP A 478 -7.38 -12.30 -5.01
CA TRP A 478 -7.51 -11.60 -6.29
C TRP A 478 -8.55 -12.16 -7.26
N ASN A 479 -8.78 -13.48 -7.23
CA ASN A 479 -9.67 -14.19 -8.13
C ASN A 479 -10.78 -14.95 -7.40
N ALA A 480 -10.90 -14.74 -6.08
CA ALA A 480 -11.76 -15.52 -5.20
C ALA A 480 -13.20 -15.59 -5.74
N ALA A 481 -13.76 -14.47 -6.20
CA ALA A 481 -15.10 -14.37 -6.78
C ALA A 481 -15.45 -15.43 -7.85
N GLN A 482 -14.44 -15.99 -8.55
CA GLN A 482 -14.61 -16.93 -9.65
C GLN A 482 -14.24 -18.37 -9.29
N THR A 483 -13.81 -18.61 -8.05
CA THR A 483 -13.16 -19.86 -7.62
C THR A 483 -13.83 -20.46 -6.39
N LEU A 484 -15.11 -20.17 -6.13
CA LEU A 484 -15.86 -20.90 -5.11
C LEU A 484 -16.02 -22.38 -5.52
N PRO A 485 -15.98 -23.34 -4.57
CA PRO A 485 -15.81 -23.13 -3.13
C PRO A 485 -14.36 -22.77 -2.75
N TRP A 486 -14.17 -21.93 -1.73
CA TRP A 486 -12.84 -21.51 -1.29
C TRP A 486 -12.21 -22.45 -0.27
N HIS A 487 -10.94 -22.17 0.01
CA HIS A 487 -10.04 -22.90 0.91
C HIS A 487 -9.50 -24.19 0.28
N TRP A 488 -8.31 -24.62 0.70
CA TRP A 488 -7.69 -25.86 0.21
C TRP A 488 -8.53 -27.12 0.44
N SER A 489 -9.50 -27.05 1.36
CA SER A 489 -10.44 -28.13 1.66
C SER A 489 -11.80 -27.97 0.94
N ALA A 490 -11.94 -27.00 0.03
CA ALA A 490 -13.21 -26.69 -0.66
C ALA A 490 -14.39 -26.59 0.32
N ALA A 491 -14.25 -25.80 1.37
CA ALA A 491 -15.17 -25.81 2.51
C ALA A 491 -16.06 -24.56 2.60
N LEU A 492 -15.77 -23.50 1.83
CA LEU A 492 -16.58 -22.28 1.82
C LEU A 492 -17.32 -22.22 0.49
N ASP A 493 -18.60 -22.58 0.44
CA ASP A 493 -19.39 -22.57 -0.80
C ASP A 493 -20.04 -21.21 -1.11
N GLU A 494 -19.92 -20.26 -0.19
CA GLU A 494 -20.25 -18.86 -0.40
C GLU A 494 -19.27 -17.91 0.31
N SER A 495 -19.17 -16.68 -0.20
CA SER A 495 -18.27 -15.66 0.36
C SER A 495 -18.60 -15.30 1.80
N GLN A 496 -19.86 -15.43 2.22
CA GLN A 496 -20.34 -15.15 3.56
C GLN A 496 -19.86 -16.18 4.61
N ASP A 497 -19.37 -17.35 4.20
CA ASP A 497 -18.82 -18.34 5.14
C ASP A 497 -17.55 -17.87 5.85
N VAL A 498 -16.93 -16.77 5.38
CA VAL A 498 -15.83 -16.08 6.09
C VAL A 498 -16.23 -15.58 7.48
N GLU A 499 -17.53 -15.53 7.80
CA GLU A 499 -18.02 -15.34 9.17
C GLU A 499 -17.39 -16.35 10.15
N SER A 500 -17.18 -17.59 9.72
CA SER A 500 -16.49 -18.60 10.53
C SER A 500 -15.04 -18.23 10.81
N THR A 501 -14.34 -17.59 9.86
CA THR A 501 -12.98 -17.07 10.04
C THR A 501 -12.96 -15.92 11.05
N ILE A 502 -13.95 -15.03 11.00
CA ILE A 502 -14.11 -13.94 11.97
C ILE A 502 -14.22 -14.51 13.39
N GLN A 503 -15.08 -15.49 13.61
CA GLN A 503 -15.34 -16.03 14.94
C GLN A 503 -14.22 -16.95 15.45
N LEU A 504 -13.65 -17.80 14.58
CA LEU A 504 -12.71 -18.86 14.98
C LEU A 504 -11.25 -18.41 14.97
N ILE A 505 -10.85 -17.56 14.02
CA ILE A 505 -9.46 -17.12 13.86
C ILE A 505 -9.28 -15.72 14.43
N GLN A 506 -10.18 -14.79 14.10
CA GLN A 506 -10.09 -13.41 14.58
C GLN A 506 -10.73 -13.21 15.97
N HIS A 507 -11.41 -14.24 16.49
CA HIS A 507 -12.14 -14.23 17.75
C HIS A 507 -13.15 -13.07 17.85
N GLY A 508 -13.68 -12.59 16.73
CA GLY A 508 -14.72 -11.57 16.69
C GLY A 508 -16.08 -12.10 17.18
N LEU A 509 -16.98 -11.18 17.52
CA LEU A 509 -18.36 -11.52 17.89
C LEU A 509 -19.23 -11.96 16.70
N GLY A 510 -18.77 -11.75 15.46
CA GLY A 510 -19.51 -12.05 14.24
C GLY A 510 -20.27 -10.85 13.65
N LEU A 511 -20.35 -10.79 12.32
CA LEU A 511 -21.22 -9.86 11.58
C LEU A 511 -22.66 -10.39 11.47
N ALA A 512 -22.91 -11.68 11.61
CA ALA A 512 -24.26 -12.21 11.72
C ALA A 512 -24.68 -12.36 13.18
N THR A 513 -26.00 -12.45 13.43
CA THR A 513 -26.51 -12.81 14.76
C THR A 513 -26.90 -14.28 14.78
N GLY A 514 -26.75 -14.91 15.95
CA GLY A 514 -27.10 -16.33 16.15
C GLY A 514 -25.93 -17.27 15.92
N ILE A 515 -26.23 -18.57 15.89
CA ILE A 515 -25.26 -19.63 15.63
C ILE A 515 -25.06 -19.73 14.12
N ASP A 516 -23.81 -19.80 13.68
CA ASP A 516 -23.52 -20.01 12.27
C ASP A 516 -23.92 -21.41 11.82
N PRO A 517 -24.53 -21.53 10.63
CA PRO A 517 -24.60 -22.80 9.95
C PRO A 517 -23.21 -23.44 9.87
N PRO A 518 -23.12 -24.77 9.95
CA PRO A 518 -21.91 -25.47 9.53
C PRO A 518 -21.52 -25.04 8.11
N LEU A 519 -20.22 -25.02 7.83
CA LEU A 519 -19.69 -24.89 6.46
C LEU A 519 -20.35 -25.90 5.52
N LEU A 520 -20.62 -25.49 4.26
CA LEU A 520 -21.40 -26.26 3.27
C LEU A 520 -22.84 -26.58 3.73
N GLY A 521 -23.35 -25.81 4.69
CA GLY A 521 -24.67 -25.96 5.29
C GLY A 521 -25.69 -24.97 4.75
N ALA A 522 -26.65 -24.55 5.59
CA ALA A 522 -27.67 -23.60 5.14
C ALA A 522 -27.03 -22.25 4.73
N PRO A 523 -27.54 -21.59 3.67
CA PRO A 523 -26.94 -20.35 3.18
C PRO A 523 -26.84 -19.24 4.25
N GLN A 524 -25.69 -18.59 4.28
CA GLN A 524 -25.33 -17.40 5.04
C GLN A 524 -25.78 -16.12 4.33
N ALA A 525 -25.82 -16.10 3.00
CA ALA A 525 -26.30 -14.98 2.21
C ALA A 525 -27.66 -14.47 2.68
N GLY A 526 -27.76 -13.16 2.93
CA GLY A 526 -28.98 -12.52 3.42
C GLY A 526 -29.20 -12.62 4.93
N ARG A 527 -28.34 -13.29 5.70
CA ARG A 527 -28.44 -13.33 7.17
C ARG A 527 -28.17 -11.98 7.82
N ALA A 528 -27.26 -11.18 7.27
CA ALA A 528 -26.92 -9.87 7.80
C ALA A 528 -26.32 -8.95 6.72
N ALA A 529 -26.82 -7.73 6.63
CA ALA A 529 -26.37 -6.75 5.63
C ALA A 529 -24.87 -6.41 5.72
N ASP A 530 -24.26 -6.46 6.89
CA ASP A 530 -22.82 -6.21 7.05
C ASP A 530 -21.97 -7.39 6.57
N LEU A 531 -22.47 -8.63 6.74
CA LEU A 531 -21.83 -9.83 6.21
C LEU A 531 -21.96 -9.88 4.68
N ASP A 532 -23.14 -9.56 4.15
CA ASP A 532 -23.35 -9.43 2.71
C ASP A 532 -22.49 -8.31 2.10
N ALA A 533 -22.28 -7.22 2.83
CA ALA A 533 -21.35 -6.16 2.40
C ALA A 533 -19.91 -6.67 2.31
N LEU A 534 -19.44 -7.43 3.31
CA LEU A 534 -18.11 -8.05 3.27
C LEU A 534 -17.98 -9.01 2.08
N ALA A 535 -18.97 -9.88 1.86
CA ALA A 535 -19.03 -10.76 0.69
C ALA A 535 -19.00 -9.97 -0.62
N ALA A 536 -19.78 -8.89 -0.74
CA ALA A 536 -19.78 -8.04 -1.92
C ALA A 536 -18.40 -7.43 -2.22
N PHE A 537 -17.61 -7.09 -1.19
CA PHE A 537 -16.23 -6.66 -1.38
C PHE A 537 -15.33 -7.81 -1.89
N LEU A 538 -15.43 -9.00 -1.30
CA LEU A 538 -14.64 -10.16 -1.73
C LEU A 538 -14.97 -10.58 -3.17
N GLU A 539 -16.22 -10.40 -3.61
CA GLU A 539 -16.68 -10.78 -4.95
C GLU A 539 -16.43 -9.73 -6.03
N ARG A 540 -16.50 -8.44 -5.68
CA ARG A 540 -16.54 -7.35 -6.66
C ARG A 540 -15.57 -6.20 -6.39
N GLY A 541 -14.97 -6.15 -5.21
CA GLY A 541 -14.14 -5.04 -4.74
C GLY A 541 -12.63 -5.26 -4.85
N ILE A 542 -12.20 -6.49 -5.12
CA ILE A 542 -10.79 -6.87 -5.20
C ILE A 542 -10.35 -6.91 -6.67
N ARG A 543 -9.24 -6.23 -6.97
CA ARG A 543 -8.61 -6.23 -8.29
C ARG A 543 -7.46 -7.24 -8.31
N ALA A 544 -7.44 -8.11 -9.32
CA ALA A 544 -6.27 -8.94 -9.59
C ALA A 544 -5.10 -8.11 -10.16
N PRO A 545 -3.85 -8.35 -9.73
CA PRO A 545 -2.68 -7.69 -10.28
C PRO A 545 -2.50 -8.04 -11.75
N ALA A 546 -1.86 -7.17 -12.52
CA ALA A 546 -1.38 -7.53 -13.85
C ALA A 546 -0.37 -8.68 -13.73
N ALA A 547 -0.48 -9.67 -14.61
CA ALA A 547 0.44 -10.80 -14.60
C ALA A 547 1.86 -10.35 -14.97
N PRO A 548 2.90 -11.01 -14.41
CA PRO A 548 4.27 -10.83 -14.86
C PRO A 548 4.40 -10.99 -16.38
N SER A 549 5.39 -10.31 -16.96
CA SER A 549 5.80 -10.48 -18.36
C SER A 549 7.14 -11.22 -18.44
N PRO A 550 7.18 -12.54 -18.16
CA PRO A 550 8.42 -13.30 -18.05
C PRO A 550 9.14 -13.43 -19.39
N LYS A 551 10.47 -13.61 -19.33
CA LYS A 551 11.27 -14.03 -20.49
C LYS A 551 11.08 -15.53 -20.70
N GLY A 552 10.82 -15.96 -21.93
CA GLY A 552 10.71 -17.38 -22.30
C GLY A 552 9.72 -17.60 -23.45
N ASP A 553 9.70 -18.83 -23.99
CA ASP A 553 8.73 -19.19 -25.03
C ASP A 553 7.37 -19.54 -24.41
N ILE A 554 6.57 -18.50 -24.17
CA ILE A 554 5.21 -18.61 -23.62
C ILE A 554 4.30 -19.46 -24.53
N THR A 555 4.51 -19.43 -25.84
CA THR A 555 3.69 -20.17 -26.80
C THR A 555 3.97 -21.67 -26.72
N TYR A 556 5.25 -22.04 -26.63
CA TYR A 556 5.65 -23.42 -26.40
C TYR A 556 5.21 -23.90 -25.00
N GLY A 557 5.41 -23.09 -23.96
CA GLY A 557 4.95 -23.39 -22.60
C GLY A 557 3.44 -23.65 -22.52
N ARG A 558 2.64 -22.85 -23.25
CA ARG A 558 1.19 -23.08 -23.38
C ARG A 558 0.86 -24.41 -24.05
N SER A 559 1.61 -24.78 -25.09
CA SER A 559 1.43 -26.06 -25.79
C SER A 559 1.81 -27.24 -24.89
N LEU A 560 2.89 -27.09 -24.11
CA LEU A 560 3.31 -28.08 -23.12
C LEU A 560 2.21 -28.27 -22.07
N PHE A 561 1.69 -27.19 -21.48
CA PHE A 561 0.61 -27.24 -20.49
C PHE A 561 -0.60 -28.06 -20.94
N GLN A 562 -0.97 -27.97 -22.23
CA GLN A 562 -2.03 -28.80 -22.81
C GLN A 562 -1.60 -30.26 -22.94
N SER A 563 -0.42 -30.51 -23.51
CA SER A 563 0.09 -31.86 -23.78
C SER A 563 0.43 -32.67 -22.52
N THR A 564 0.80 -31.98 -21.43
CA THR A 564 1.12 -32.58 -20.13
C THR A 564 -0.10 -32.81 -19.26
N GLY A 565 -1.30 -32.42 -19.71
CA GLY A 565 -2.56 -32.67 -18.99
C GLY A 565 -2.87 -31.68 -17.86
N CYS A 566 -2.10 -30.60 -17.66
CA CYS A 566 -2.32 -29.64 -16.57
C CYS A 566 -3.74 -29.06 -16.55
N ALA A 567 -4.37 -28.93 -17.73
CA ALA A 567 -5.72 -28.42 -17.87
C ALA A 567 -6.79 -29.30 -17.18
N SER A 568 -6.52 -30.57 -16.85
CA SER A 568 -7.49 -31.43 -16.14
C SER A 568 -7.82 -30.94 -14.72
N CYS A 569 -6.93 -30.15 -14.13
CA CYS A 569 -7.11 -29.51 -12.82
C CYS A 569 -7.15 -27.97 -12.93
N HIS A 570 -6.52 -27.40 -13.95
CA HIS A 570 -6.35 -25.95 -14.11
C HIS A 570 -6.92 -25.40 -15.44
N GLY A 571 -7.90 -26.08 -16.01
CA GLY A 571 -8.61 -25.64 -17.21
C GLY A 571 -9.72 -24.63 -16.93
N GLY A 572 -10.37 -24.18 -18.01
CA GLY A 572 -11.52 -23.29 -17.94
C GLY A 572 -11.18 -21.81 -17.64
N PRO A 573 -12.20 -20.94 -17.57
CA PRO A 573 -12.03 -19.48 -17.47
C PRO A 573 -11.36 -19.03 -16.17
N ALA A 574 -11.58 -19.75 -15.07
CA ALA A 574 -10.98 -19.46 -13.77
C ALA A 574 -9.61 -20.12 -13.57
N TRP A 575 -9.09 -20.88 -14.56
CA TRP A 575 -7.84 -21.64 -14.45
C TRP A 575 -7.80 -22.60 -13.26
N THR A 576 -8.96 -23.15 -12.92
CA THR A 576 -9.17 -24.17 -11.88
C THR A 576 -10.50 -24.88 -12.16
N ILE A 577 -10.59 -26.13 -11.72
CA ILE A 577 -11.84 -26.89 -11.65
C ILE A 577 -12.71 -26.55 -10.44
N SER A 578 -12.20 -25.75 -9.48
CA SER A 578 -12.88 -25.39 -8.23
C SER A 578 -14.27 -24.80 -8.48
N ALA A 579 -14.46 -24.07 -9.59
CA ALA A 579 -15.70 -23.40 -9.99
C ALA A 579 -16.89 -24.34 -10.30
N THR A 580 -17.33 -25.13 -9.31
CA THR A 580 -18.42 -26.08 -9.41
C THR A 580 -19.74 -25.37 -9.15
N ALA A 581 -20.66 -25.53 -10.09
CA ALA A 581 -22.00 -25.00 -9.96
C ALA A 581 -22.86 -25.87 -9.03
N GLY A 582 -23.43 -25.27 -7.99
CA GLY A 582 -24.51 -25.85 -7.20
C GLY A 582 -25.04 -24.85 -6.16
N PRO A 583 -26.29 -24.98 -5.70
CA PRO A 583 -26.79 -24.16 -4.60
C PRO A 583 -25.95 -24.37 -3.34
N ALA A 584 -25.64 -23.28 -2.63
CA ALA A 584 -25.02 -23.36 -1.31
C ALA A 584 -25.82 -24.30 -0.40
N GLY A 585 -25.12 -25.15 0.35
CA GLY A 585 -25.71 -26.17 1.20
C GLY A 585 -26.03 -27.50 0.54
N THR A 586 -25.66 -27.70 -0.73
CA THR A 586 -25.97 -28.94 -1.47
C THR A 586 -24.73 -29.64 -2.04
N LEU A 587 -23.54 -29.08 -1.81
CA LEU A 587 -22.29 -29.53 -2.41
C LEU A 587 -21.55 -30.59 -1.58
N ASP A 588 -22.06 -30.93 -0.40
CA ASP A 588 -21.51 -31.95 0.52
C ASP A 588 -22.53 -33.10 0.76
N PRO A 589 -22.65 -34.07 -0.16
CA PRO A 589 -23.63 -35.14 -0.05
C PRO A 589 -23.28 -36.21 1.00
N ASP A 590 -22.02 -36.33 1.44
CA ASP A 590 -21.57 -37.33 2.42
C ASP A 590 -21.38 -36.73 3.84
N GLY A 591 -21.45 -35.41 3.96
CA GLY A 591 -21.43 -34.67 5.22
C GLY A 591 -20.02 -34.54 5.81
N ASN A 592 -18.99 -34.61 4.98
CA ASN A 592 -17.59 -34.59 5.42
C ASN A 592 -17.01 -33.17 5.56
N GLY A 593 -17.79 -32.14 5.20
CA GLY A 593 -17.42 -30.73 5.26
C GLY A 593 -16.47 -30.28 4.16
N MET A 594 -16.46 -30.98 3.02
CA MET A 594 -15.66 -30.68 1.82
C MET A 594 -16.46 -30.96 0.54
N VAL A 595 -16.21 -30.20 -0.53
CA VAL A 595 -16.80 -30.47 -1.85
C VAL A 595 -15.93 -31.47 -2.62
N ASP A 596 -16.14 -32.76 -2.39
CA ASP A 596 -15.32 -33.85 -2.97
C ASP A 596 -15.19 -33.81 -4.50
N ALA A 597 -16.18 -33.25 -5.21
CA ALA A 597 -16.17 -33.17 -6.67
C ALA A 597 -14.96 -32.39 -7.24
N VAL A 598 -14.47 -31.38 -6.50
CA VAL A 598 -13.34 -30.53 -6.91
C VAL A 598 -12.00 -30.98 -6.36
N LEU A 599 -12.00 -31.82 -5.32
CA LEU A 599 -10.76 -32.24 -4.67
C LEU A 599 -9.92 -33.15 -5.57
N ARG A 600 -8.60 -32.97 -5.50
CA ARG A 600 -7.62 -33.78 -6.21
C ARG A 600 -6.50 -34.19 -5.28
N ASN A 601 -6.00 -35.41 -5.46
CA ASN A 601 -4.78 -35.83 -4.77
C ASN A 601 -3.57 -35.20 -5.47
N VAL A 602 -2.87 -34.30 -4.77
CA VAL A 602 -1.66 -33.62 -5.26
C VAL A 602 -0.38 -34.22 -4.68
N GLY A 603 -0.46 -35.38 -4.02
CA GLY A 603 0.67 -36.17 -3.55
C GLY A 603 1.37 -35.69 -2.28
N THR A 604 0.93 -34.58 -1.68
CA THR A 604 1.46 -34.01 -0.44
C THR A 604 0.65 -34.34 0.81
N LEU A 605 -0.35 -35.21 0.68
CA LEU A 605 -1.17 -35.65 1.80
C LEU A 605 -0.31 -36.27 2.91
N ASN A 606 -0.49 -35.80 4.15
CA ASN A 606 0.11 -36.42 5.33
C ASN A 606 -0.94 -36.69 6.43
N PRO A 607 -0.63 -37.51 7.46
CA PRO A 607 -1.60 -37.87 8.50
C PRO A 607 -2.16 -36.72 9.35
N ARG A 608 -1.57 -35.51 9.29
CA ARG A 608 -2.10 -34.32 9.97
C ARG A 608 -3.17 -33.60 9.12
N ASP A 609 -3.29 -33.92 7.84
CA ASP A 609 -4.28 -33.33 6.94
C ASP A 609 -5.67 -33.96 7.12
N VAL A 610 -6.32 -33.67 8.25
CA VAL A 610 -7.63 -34.24 8.59
C VAL A 610 -8.69 -33.87 7.54
N ARG A 611 -8.76 -32.59 7.15
CA ARG A 611 -9.54 -32.10 5.99
C ARG A 611 -8.68 -32.00 4.73
N GLY A 612 -8.20 -33.15 4.29
CA GLY A 612 -7.44 -33.34 3.04
C GLY A 612 -7.41 -34.80 2.57
N ALA A 613 -8.05 -35.73 3.31
CA ALA A 613 -7.99 -37.17 3.05
C ALA A 613 -8.55 -37.57 1.67
N THR A 614 -9.51 -36.81 1.13
CA THR A 614 -10.08 -36.99 -0.21
C THR A 614 -9.38 -36.14 -1.29
N GLY A 615 -8.46 -35.27 -0.89
CA GLY A 615 -7.67 -34.40 -1.77
C GLY A 615 -7.70 -32.94 -1.31
N PHE A 616 -7.13 -32.07 -2.14
CA PHE A 616 -7.15 -30.62 -1.97
C PHE A 616 -7.78 -29.97 -3.20
N ASP A 617 -8.41 -28.82 -3.00
CA ASP A 617 -8.94 -28.01 -4.07
C ASP A 617 -7.79 -27.38 -4.88
N PRO A 618 -7.68 -27.65 -6.19
CA PRO A 618 -6.65 -27.03 -7.02
C PRO A 618 -6.86 -25.51 -7.08
N PRO A 619 -5.85 -24.69 -6.72
CA PRO A 619 -6.00 -23.25 -6.78
C PRO A 619 -6.10 -22.77 -8.24
N SER A 620 -6.71 -21.60 -8.43
CA SER A 620 -6.62 -20.89 -9.71
C SER A 620 -5.17 -20.58 -10.09
N LEU A 621 -4.82 -20.75 -11.37
CA LEU A 621 -3.52 -20.32 -11.87
C LEU A 621 -3.46 -18.84 -12.27
N LEU A 622 -4.56 -18.09 -12.14
CA LEU A 622 -4.56 -16.65 -12.37
C LEU A 622 -3.58 -15.98 -11.41
N ASN A 623 -2.56 -15.32 -11.98
CA ASN A 623 -1.47 -14.67 -11.26
C ASN A 623 -0.62 -15.61 -10.38
N VAL A 624 -0.57 -16.91 -10.70
CA VAL A 624 0.19 -17.92 -9.92
C VAL A 624 1.68 -17.59 -9.76
N GLY A 625 2.25 -16.80 -10.69
CA GLY A 625 3.61 -16.28 -10.56
C GLY A 625 3.86 -15.38 -9.35
N LEU A 626 2.81 -14.98 -8.62
CA LEU A 626 2.86 -14.05 -7.48
C LEU A 626 2.45 -14.69 -6.14
N THR A 627 2.15 -16.00 -6.12
CA THR A 627 1.53 -16.67 -4.96
C THR A 627 2.44 -17.69 -4.29
N ALA A 628 3.74 -17.66 -4.56
CA ALA A 628 4.71 -18.54 -3.91
C ALA A 628 4.69 -18.37 -2.37
N PRO A 629 4.91 -19.43 -1.57
CA PRO A 629 5.24 -20.79 -1.99
C PRO A 629 4.02 -21.58 -2.50
N TYR A 630 4.28 -22.73 -3.12
CA TYR A 630 3.29 -23.54 -3.82
C TYR A 630 2.93 -24.82 -3.05
N LEU A 631 1.76 -25.37 -3.41
CA LEU A 631 1.03 -26.44 -2.72
C LEU A 631 0.42 -25.99 -1.40
N HIS A 632 -0.52 -26.79 -0.89
CA HIS A 632 -1.28 -26.45 0.32
C HIS A 632 -0.39 -26.29 1.55
N ASP A 633 0.74 -26.99 1.59
CA ASP A 633 1.71 -27.00 2.68
C ASP A 633 2.93 -26.09 2.43
N GLY A 634 2.95 -25.34 1.33
CA GLY A 634 4.05 -24.46 0.96
C GLY A 634 5.38 -25.18 0.67
N SER A 635 5.37 -26.51 0.49
CA SER A 635 6.60 -27.32 0.39
C SER A 635 7.48 -26.99 -0.81
N LEU A 636 6.97 -26.26 -1.81
CA LEU A 636 7.71 -25.91 -3.03
C LEU A 636 7.84 -24.38 -3.15
N PRO A 637 9.04 -23.80 -2.94
CA PRO A 637 9.19 -22.36 -2.79
C PRO A 637 9.09 -21.58 -4.10
N THR A 638 9.24 -22.23 -5.26
CA THR A 638 9.18 -21.59 -6.57
C THR A 638 8.50 -22.49 -7.60
N LEU A 639 8.02 -21.92 -8.72
CA LEU A 639 7.44 -22.70 -9.82
C LEU A 639 8.50 -23.60 -10.46
N GLU A 640 9.75 -23.16 -10.51
CA GLU A 640 10.86 -23.98 -10.99
C GLU A 640 11.04 -25.22 -10.11
N ALA A 641 10.97 -25.07 -8.78
CA ALA A 641 11.04 -26.19 -7.85
C ALA A 641 9.82 -27.12 -8.00
N LEU A 642 8.63 -26.55 -8.24
CA LEU A 642 7.40 -27.31 -8.51
C LEU A 642 7.50 -28.16 -9.79
N LEU A 643 7.99 -27.58 -10.88
CA LEU A 643 8.15 -28.30 -12.14
C LEU A 643 9.32 -29.29 -12.11
N ALA A 644 10.39 -28.98 -11.37
CA ALA A 644 11.53 -29.88 -11.20
C ALA A 644 11.20 -31.12 -10.35
N SER A 645 10.25 -31.01 -9.41
CA SER A 645 9.72 -32.18 -8.67
C SER A 645 8.79 -33.05 -9.52
N GLY A 646 8.42 -32.59 -10.72
CA GLY A 646 7.54 -33.29 -11.64
C GLY A 646 6.06 -33.18 -11.29
N HIS A 647 5.70 -32.16 -10.48
CA HIS A 647 4.40 -31.99 -9.81
C HIS A 647 3.99 -33.25 -9.03
N PRO A 648 4.01 -33.25 -7.69
CA PRO A 648 4.00 -34.49 -6.88
C PRO A 648 2.72 -35.35 -6.98
N ASP A 649 1.78 -35.04 -7.88
CA ASP A 649 0.54 -35.76 -8.05
C ASP A 649 0.69 -37.22 -8.55
N PRO A 650 -0.32 -38.08 -8.29
CA PRO A 650 -0.29 -39.50 -8.70
C PRO A 650 -0.30 -39.74 -10.22
N HIS A 651 -0.66 -38.73 -11.01
CA HIS A 651 -0.77 -38.81 -12.46
C HIS A 651 0.51 -38.40 -13.17
N SER A 652 1.52 -37.92 -12.43
CA SER A 652 2.84 -37.57 -12.96
C SER A 652 2.78 -36.47 -14.01
N HIS A 653 1.86 -35.51 -13.88
CA HIS A 653 1.76 -34.40 -14.84
C HIS A 653 3.06 -33.57 -14.83
N GLY A 654 3.72 -33.44 -15.98
CA GLY A 654 5.00 -32.72 -16.07
C GLY A 654 6.23 -33.55 -15.66
N ASN A 655 6.08 -34.84 -15.35
CA ASN A 655 7.23 -35.75 -15.25
C ASN A 655 7.92 -35.92 -16.61
N GLY A 656 9.24 -35.91 -16.59
CA GLY A 656 10.06 -36.14 -17.79
C GLY A 656 10.30 -34.93 -18.68
N LEU A 657 9.85 -33.73 -18.29
CA LEU A 657 10.21 -32.50 -18.98
C LEU A 657 11.72 -32.24 -18.86
N ASP A 658 12.34 -31.77 -19.94
CA ASP A 658 13.72 -31.28 -19.91
C ASP A 658 13.81 -29.84 -19.37
N ASP A 659 15.03 -29.28 -19.31
CA ASP A 659 15.25 -27.94 -18.78
C ASP A 659 14.62 -26.83 -19.65
N GLU A 660 14.58 -27.01 -20.97
CA GLU A 660 14.00 -26.04 -21.91
C GLU A 660 12.47 -26.06 -21.81
N GLU A 661 11.89 -27.26 -21.75
CA GLU A 661 10.47 -27.49 -21.55
C GLU A 661 10.00 -26.91 -20.20
N ARG A 662 10.74 -27.16 -19.12
CA ARG A 662 10.44 -26.56 -17.80
C ARG A 662 10.50 -25.05 -17.83
N ALA A 663 11.51 -24.47 -18.49
CA ALA A 663 11.65 -23.02 -18.59
C ALA A 663 10.50 -22.40 -19.39
N ALA A 664 10.10 -23.02 -20.50
CA ALA A 664 8.96 -22.57 -21.31
C ALA A 664 7.64 -22.68 -20.54
N LEU A 665 7.38 -23.81 -19.88
CA LEU A 665 6.17 -24.02 -19.08
C LEU A 665 6.11 -23.04 -17.90
N ASN A 666 7.22 -22.82 -17.20
CA ASN A 666 7.29 -21.81 -16.14
C ASN A 666 7.01 -20.40 -16.66
N ALA A 667 7.60 -20.01 -17.79
CA ALA A 667 7.31 -18.72 -18.41
C ALA A 667 5.82 -18.58 -18.76
N PHE A 668 5.19 -19.64 -19.25
CA PHE A 668 3.76 -19.64 -19.49
C PHE A 668 2.96 -19.49 -18.18
N LEU A 669 3.22 -20.31 -17.15
CA LEU A 669 2.53 -20.24 -15.86
C LEU A 669 2.61 -18.85 -15.23
N ARG A 670 3.80 -18.24 -15.24
CA ARG A 670 4.00 -16.88 -14.71
C ARG A 670 3.28 -15.79 -15.52
N SER A 671 2.95 -16.05 -16.78
CA SER A 671 2.22 -15.12 -17.64
C SER A 671 0.70 -15.21 -17.53
N ILE A 672 0.16 -16.22 -16.83
CA ILE A 672 -1.29 -16.40 -16.69
C ILE A 672 -1.88 -15.27 -15.86
N GLY A 673 -2.68 -14.43 -16.50
CA GLY A 673 -3.46 -13.33 -15.92
C GLY A 673 -4.91 -13.32 -16.40
N SER A 674 -5.69 -12.34 -15.96
CA SER A 674 -7.12 -12.21 -16.29
C SER A 674 -7.40 -12.00 -17.78
N ASP A 675 -6.41 -11.57 -18.56
CA ASP A 675 -6.45 -11.41 -20.01
C ASP A 675 -5.99 -12.65 -20.78
N THR A 676 -5.47 -13.68 -20.08
CA THR A 676 -4.95 -14.89 -20.71
C THR A 676 -6.11 -15.79 -21.17
N PRO A 677 -6.20 -16.15 -22.47
CA PRO A 677 -7.28 -17.00 -22.96
C PRO A 677 -7.30 -18.36 -22.26
N PRO A 678 -8.46 -18.86 -21.82
CA PRO A 678 -8.53 -20.14 -21.10
C PRO A 678 -8.15 -21.33 -21.98
N ILE A 679 -7.92 -22.48 -21.34
CA ILE A 679 -7.70 -23.77 -21.98
C ILE A 679 -8.82 -24.70 -21.51
N ASP A 680 -9.71 -25.06 -22.42
CA ASP A 680 -10.80 -25.98 -22.12
C ASP A 680 -10.32 -27.43 -22.21
N THR A 681 -10.75 -28.23 -21.23
CA THR A 681 -10.71 -29.68 -21.29
C THR A 681 -12.04 -30.16 -21.85
N HIS A 682 -12.07 -30.41 -23.16
CA HIS A 682 -13.20 -31.15 -23.74
C HIS A 682 -13.24 -32.58 -23.23
#